data_AF-A0A6B3DSD0-F1
#
_entry.id   AF-A0A6B3DSD0-F1
#
_cell.length_a   1.000
_cell.length_b   1.000
_cell.length_c   1.000
_cell.angle_alpha   90.00
_cell.angle_beta   90.00
_cell.angle_gamma   90.00
#
_symmetry.space_group_name_H-M   'P 1'
#
loop_
_entity.id
_entity.type
_entity.pdbx_description
1 polymer ?
#
loop_
_entity_poly.entity_id
_entity_poly.type
_entity_poly.pdbx_seq_one_letter_code
_entity_poly.pdbx_strand_id
1 'polypeptide(L)'
;VPAPGPAPAVPAPPGAVRHALCGTAQALVFLCYSLVLGMSTAWAYEWVAAGSGLLDVYVRSFLCGGIGFLAVCALPVAAKWILVGRWKPAEFPVWGAAYLRFWIVKTLLHANPMILFVGNPLYVLYLRALGARIGKNVTILTRTVPVCTDLVSIGSGTVIRKDAFLLGYRAHAGRVQTGRITLGRDVFIGEKTVLDIDTAMGDGAQLGHASALYRGQEIPAGARWHGSPAEPTQVDHVRVPPARCGTLRRAAFGLTSLLQLFFVYLPLAIGGIYMVFAEVPALSKRLDAETRVATAAEFVTDTLVVATALFFGGLVLGLAVLYTVPRLLRLAVRPDRVYPLYGFHYAAHRAVAALTNVHFFPWLFGDSSYIVPYLRGLGYDLNRVEQTGSNFGTEVQHETPFLVSVGSGTMVADGLSVMNAEFSSTSFRVSRAAIGAHNFLGNNIAYPAGAKTGDDCLLATKVMVPLDGEIREGVGLLGSPCFEIPRTVERDTRFDHLRTGAELRRNLAAKNRYNLRSMALHLVLRWLHTVVLTALALTSVDLYGTLGHVVIAGYLALTLVLTTLFHVLVERSLASFRRLRPRLCSIYDPYFWWHERLWKVPDRYLAVFNGTPFKALVWRLMGVRIGRRVFDDGCYITERTLTAIGDDCTLNAGSKIQCHSQEDGTFKSDHTTLGAGVTLGVGSHVHYGVTMGDGAVLAPDSFLMKGEEVPANAAWEGNPAAPSAN
;
A
#
# COMPACT_ATOMS: atom_id res chain seq x y z
N VAL A 1 -36.00 -3.08 29.93
CA VAL A 1 -34.93 -2.47 29.11
C VAL A 1 -34.01 -1.73 30.07
N PRO A 2 -32.73 -2.14 30.25
CA PRO A 2 -31.80 -1.34 31.02
C PRO A 2 -31.59 -0.02 30.28
N ALA A 3 -31.57 1.11 31.00
CA ALA A 3 -31.26 2.40 30.40
C ALA A 3 -29.89 2.33 29.70
N PRO A 4 -29.72 2.94 28.51
CA PRO A 4 -28.41 3.02 27.88
C PRO A 4 -27.44 3.68 28.86
N GLY A 5 -26.30 3.04 29.10
CA GLY A 5 -25.25 3.59 29.95
C GLY A 5 -24.81 4.97 29.42
N PRO A 6 -24.31 5.87 30.28
CA PRO A 6 -23.83 7.17 29.83
C PRO A 6 -22.76 6.98 28.75
N ALA A 7 -22.92 7.68 27.62
CA ALA A 7 -21.93 7.70 26.55
C ALA A 7 -20.56 8.05 27.15
N PRO A 8 -19.49 7.31 26.79
CA PRO A 8 -18.16 7.57 27.35
C PRO A 8 -17.76 9.03 27.12
N ALA A 9 -17.36 9.73 28.18
CA ALA A 9 -16.99 11.14 28.11
C ALA A 9 -15.88 11.35 27.07
N VAL A 10 -16.11 12.29 26.15
CA VAL A 10 -15.11 12.69 25.13
C VAL A 10 -13.85 13.15 25.87
N PRO A 11 -12.69 12.50 25.66
CA PRO A 11 -11.47 12.88 26.34
C PRO A 11 -11.08 14.33 26.01
N ALA A 12 -10.56 15.07 26.99
CA ALA A 12 -10.07 16.42 26.75
C ALA A 12 -8.98 16.43 25.65
N PRO A 13 -9.04 17.38 24.70
CA PRO A 13 -8.09 17.42 23.59
C PRO A 13 -6.66 17.62 24.12
N PRO A 14 -5.65 17.00 23.48
CA PRO A 14 -4.27 17.15 23.89
C PRO A 14 -3.82 18.61 23.80
N GLY A 15 -3.13 19.12 24.83
CA GLY A 15 -2.62 20.50 24.83
C GLY A 15 -1.67 20.78 23.67
N ALA A 16 -1.69 22.00 23.13
CA ALA A 16 -0.86 22.41 22.00
C ALA A 16 0.65 22.21 22.25
N VAL A 17 1.10 22.46 23.48
CA VAL A 17 2.50 22.25 23.91
C VAL A 17 2.90 20.78 23.79
N ARG A 18 2.04 19.86 24.23
CA ARG A 18 2.30 18.41 24.16
C ARG A 18 2.42 17.93 22.72
N HIS A 19 1.54 18.42 21.85
CA HIS A 19 1.58 18.16 20.42
C HIS A 19 2.90 18.65 19.78
N ALA A 20 3.32 19.88 20.09
CA ALA A 20 4.59 20.44 19.60
C ALA A 20 5.80 19.65 20.12
N LEU A 21 5.88 19.38 21.43
CA LEU A 21 6.97 18.62 22.04
C LEU A 21 7.09 17.21 21.44
N CYS A 22 5.97 16.52 21.21
CA CYS A 22 5.98 15.21 20.57
C CYS A 22 6.51 15.29 19.14
N GLY A 23 6.07 16.26 18.34
CA GLY A 23 6.58 16.49 16.99
C GLY A 23 8.08 16.80 16.95
N THR A 24 8.57 17.65 17.87
CA THR A 24 10.00 17.94 18.01
C THR A 24 10.79 16.68 18.37
N ALA A 25 10.30 15.87 19.32
CA ALA A 25 10.96 14.62 19.69
C ALA A 25 11.00 13.62 18.53
N GLN A 26 9.92 13.48 17.75
CA GLN A 26 9.88 12.64 16.55
C GLN A 26 10.90 13.11 15.50
N ALA A 27 11.01 14.42 15.27
CA ALA A 27 12.01 14.99 14.35
C ALA A 27 13.44 14.71 14.84
N LEU A 28 13.72 14.88 16.13
CA LEU A 28 15.03 14.57 16.71
C LEU A 28 15.39 13.09 16.59
N VAL A 29 14.42 12.18 16.82
CA VAL A 29 14.63 10.74 16.60
C VAL A 29 14.97 10.46 15.14
N PHE A 30 14.26 11.07 14.19
CA PHE A 30 14.54 10.91 12.77
C PHE A 30 15.93 11.45 12.38
N LEU A 31 16.34 12.61 12.91
CA LEU A 31 17.67 13.17 12.66
C LEU A 31 18.78 12.30 13.27
N CYS A 32 18.58 11.79 14.49
CA CYS A 32 19.51 10.85 15.12
C CYS A 32 19.63 9.55 14.31
N TYR A 33 18.50 8.98 13.88
CA TYR A 33 18.47 7.81 13.02
C TYR A 33 19.22 8.05 11.69
N SER A 34 18.99 9.20 11.07
CA SER A 34 19.67 9.61 9.84
C SER A 34 21.18 9.77 10.02
N LEU A 35 21.61 10.33 11.16
CA LEU A 35 23.02 10.46 11.50
C LEU A 35 23.70 9.10 11.68
N VAL A 36 23.09 8.21 12.48
CA VAL A 36 23.63 6.86 12.71
C VAL A 36 23.70 6.07 11.40
N LEU A 37 22.64 6.12 10.59
CA LEU A 37 22.62 5.46 9.29
C LEU A 37 23.69 6.03 8.37
N GLY A 38 23.80 7.35 8.30
CA GLY A 38 24.80 8.03 7.47
C GLY A 38 26.24 7.69 7.86
N MET A 39 26.57 7.72 9.15
CA MET A 39 27.87 7.29 9.67
C MET A 39 28.17 5.84 9.31
N SER A 40 27.17 4.95 9.49
CA SER A 40 27.31 3.53 9.20
C SER A 40 27.55 3.27 7.71
N THR A 41 26.85 4.00 6.83
CA THR A 41 27.01 3.90 5.37
C THR A 41 28.36 4.45 4.91
N ALA A 42 28.83 5.56 5.47
CA ALA A 42 30.16 6.10 5.16
C ALA A 42 31.26 5.12 5.55
N TRP A 43 31.23 4.63 6.79
CA TRP A 43 32.19 3.63 7.27
C TRP A 43 32.17 2.36 6.41
N ALA A 44 30.96 1.89 6.05
CA ALA A 44 30.78 0.74 5.17
C ALA A 44 31.46 0.95 3.80
N TYR A 45 31.24 2.13 3.20
CA TYR A 45 31.82 2.48 1.92
C TYR A 45 33.35 2.53 1.97
N GLU A 46 33.92 3.27 2.93
CA GLU A 46 35.37 3.37 3.11
C GLU A 46 36.01 2.00 3.35
N TRP A 47 35.37 1.15 4.15
CA TRP A 47 35.88 -0.18 4.44
C TRP A 47 35.87 -1.12 3.22
N VAL A 48 34.84 -1.04 2.37
CA VAL A 48 34.77 -1.78 1.11
C VAL A 48 35.77 -1.23 0.09
N ALA A 49 35.90 0.09 -0.01
CA ALA A 49 36.81 0.76 -0.93
C ALA A 49 38.30 0.49 -0.63
N ALA A 50 38.64 0.19 0.64
CA ALA A 50 39.98 -0.25 1.03
C ALA A 50 40.34 -1.68 0.54
N GLY A 51 39.42 -2.38 -0.14
CA GLY A 51 39.63 -3.73 -0.63
C GLY A 51 40.53 -3.80 -1.88
N SER A 52 41.43 -4.78 -1.91
CA SER A 52 42.33 -5.03 -3.05
C SER A 52 41.78 -6.12 -3.98
N GLY A 53 41.34 -5.72 -5.18
CA GLY A 53 40.78 -6.63 -6.18
C GLY A 53 39.33 -7.10 -5.90
N LEU A 54 38.73 -7.76 -6.89
CA LEU A 54 37.29 -8.09 -6.87
C LEU A 54 36.87 -9.04 -5.72
N LEU A 55 37.74 -9.99 -5.35
CA LEU A 55 37.42 -10.95 -4.30
C LEU A 55 37.39 -10.29 -2.91
N ASP A 56 38.36 -9.42 -2.61
CA ASP A 56 38.40 -8.69 -1.33
C ASP A 56 37.22 -7.72 -1.20
N VAL A 57 36.90 -6.99 -2.28
CA VAL A 57 35.70 -6.13 -2.37
C VAL A 57 34.42 -6.95 -2.14
N TYR A 58 34.31 -8.13 -2.74
CA TYR A 58 33.17 -9.03 -2.53
C TYR A 58 33.07 -9.49 -1.08
N VAL A 59 34.16 -9.95 -0.46
CA VAL A 59 34.17 -10.43 0.93
C VAL A 59 33.84 -9.30 1.91
N ARG A 60 34.39 -8.10 1.72
CA ARG A 60 34.06 -6.92 2.54
C ARG A 60 32.61 -6.51 2.36
N SER A 61 32.10 -6.50 1.14
CA SER A 61 30.69 -6.21 0.85
C SER A 61 29.75 -7.24 1.50
N PHE A 62 30.12 -8.52 1.45
CA PHE A 62 29.41 -9.61 2.12
C PHE A 62 29.34 -9.40 3.63
N LEU A 63 30.48 -9.15 4.27
CA LEU A 63 30.54 -8.95 5.72
C LEU A 63 29.82 -7.67 6.14
N CYS A 64 30.05 -6.56 5.44
CA CYS A 64 29.46 -5.27 5.75
C CYS A 64 27.94 -5.29 5.57
N GLY A 65 27.49 -5.73 4.39
CA GLY A 65 26.08 -5.88 4.08
C GLY A 65 25.41 -6.88 5.02
N GLY A 66 26.11 -7.97 5.37
CA GLY A 66 25.63 -8.96 6.30
C GLY A 66 25.36 -8.38 7.69
N ILE A 67 26.37 -7.73 8.27
CA ILE A 67 26.28 -7.09 9.59
C ILE A 67 25.24 -5.97 9.57
N GLY A 68 25.25 -5.10 8.55
CA GLY A 68 24.30 -4.00 8.41
C GLY A 68 22.86 -4.50 8.31
N PHE A 69 22.60 -5.52 7.49
CA PHE A 69 21.27 -6.13 7.38
C PHE A 69 20.79 -6.72 8.71
N LEU A 70 21.65 -7.47 9.41
CA LEU A 70 21.32 -8.03 10.72
C LEU A 70 21.05 -6.93 11.76
N ALA A 71 21.84 -5.85 11.76
CA ALA A 71 21.66 -4.71 12.65
C ALA A 71 20.32 -4.01 12.41
N VAL A 72 19.98 -3.72 11.14
CA VAL A 72 18.69 -3.10 10.79
C VAL A 72 17.52 -4.03 11.12
N CYS A 73 17.65 -5.35 10.95
CA CYS A 73 16.65 -6.32 11.37
C CYS A 73 16.47 -6.37 12.90
N ALA A 74 17.57 -6.33 13.65
CA ALA A 74 17.56 -6.41 15.11
C ALA A 74 17.09 -5.10 15.78
N LEU A 75 17.31 -3.95 15.15
CA LEU A 75 17.01 -2.63 15.69
C LEU A 75 15.56 -2.47 16.21
N PRO A 76 14.48 -2.75 15.44
CA PRO A 76 13.12 -2.66 15.97
C PRO A 76 12.83 -3.66 17.09
N VAL A 77 13.47 -4.84 17.07
CA VAL A 77 13.31 -5.84 18.13
C VAL A 77 13.88 -5.28 19.43
N ALA A 78 15.12 -4.79 19.40
CA ALA A 78 15.77 -4.15 20.55
C ALA A 78 14.97 -2.92 21.03
N ALA A 79 14.60 -2.02 20.11
CA ALA A 79 13.83 -0.82 20.44
C ALA A 79 12.49 -1.16 21.12
N LYS A 80 11.77 -2.17 20.63
CA LYS A 80 10.52 -2.65 21.26
C LYS A 80 10.76 -3.13 22.68
N TRP A 81 11.75 -4.00 22.90
CA TRP A 81 12.00 -4.57 24.23
C TRP A 81 12.54 -3.53 25.23
N ILE A 82 13.32 -2.56 24.77
CA ILE A 82 13.90 -1.50 25.62
C ILE A 82 12.87 -0.40 25.93
N LEU A 83 12.16 0.10 24.91
CA LEU A 83 11.29 1.28 25.07
C LEU A 83 9.89 0.92 25.60
N VAL A 84 9.40 -0.29 25.30
CA VAL A 84 8.03 -0.70 25.61
C VAL A 84 7.99 -1.93 26.51
N GLY A 85 8.86 -2.92 26.27
CA GLY A 85 8.81 -4.21 26.93
C GLY A 85 7.74 -5.12 26.33
N ARG A 86 6.85 -5.68 27.16
CA ARG A 86 5.72 -6.52 26.69
C ARG A 86 4.49 -5.65 26.47
N TRP A 87 3.91 -5.71 25.27
CA TRP A 87 2.61 -5.09 25.01
C TRP A 87 1.53 -5.68 25.90
N LYS A 88 0.72 -4.81 26.51
CA LYS A 88 -0.48 -5.15 27.29
C LYS A 88 -1.68 -4.42 26.67
N PRO A 89 -2.91 -4.95 26.80
CA PRO A 89 -4.10 -4.18 26.48
C PRO A 89 -4.10 -2.90 27.31
N ALA A 90 -4.14 -1.76 26.65
CA ALA A 90 -3.99 -0.46 27.27
C ALA A 90 -4.57 0.63 26.38
N GLU A 91 -4.84 1.77 26.98
CA GLU A 91 -5.28 2.95 26.24
C GLU A 91 -4.51 4.18 26.70
N PHE A 92 -3.89 4.88 25.76
CA PHE A 92 -3.09 6.06 26.04
C PHE A 92 -3.33 7.17 25.01
N PRO A 93 -3.30 8.45 25.41
CA PRO A 93 -3.53 9.56 24.50
C PRO A 93 -2.42 9.67 23.46
N VAL A 94 -2.79 10.09 22.25
CA VAL A 94 -1.83 10.50 21.21
C VAL A 94 -1.02 11.71 21.68
N TRP A 95 0.15 11.92 21.08
CA TRP A 95 1.11 12.98 21.43
C TRP A 95 1.74 12.87 22.83
N GLY A 96 1.53 11.76 23.55
CA GLY A 96 2.18 11.47 24.83
C GLY A 96 3.54 10.80 24.76
N ALA A 97 4.21 10.66 25.91
CA ALA A 97 5.44 9.87 26.03
C ALA A 97 5.20 8.39 25.70
N ALA A 98 4.08 7.80 26.14
CA ALA A 98 3.67 6.44 25.75
C ALA A 98 3.46 6.33 24.23
N TYR A 99 2.80 7.33 23.64
CA TYR A 99 2.61 7.41 22.20
C TYR A 99 3.94 7.56 21.44
N LEU A 100 4.88 8.36 21.93
CA LEU A 100 6.19 8.51 21.30
C LEU A 100 6.94 7.18 21.26
N ARG A 101 6.96 6.42 22.37
CA ARG A 101 7.56 5.07 22.42
C ARG A 101 6.89 4.12 21.42
N PHE A 102 5.56 4.14 21.37
CA PHE A 102 4.79 3.38 20.39
C PHE A 102 5.13 3.77 18.94
N TRP A 103 5.20 5.06 18.65
CA TRP A 103 5.50 5.59 17.33
C TRP A 103 6.91 5.22 16.87
N ILE A 104 7.93 5.28 17.75
CA ILE A 104 9.30 4.87 17.42
C ILE A 104 9.31 3.40 16.97
N VAL A 105 8.70 2.51 17.77
CA VAL A 105 8.64 1.08 17.44
C VAL A 105 7.89 0.85 16.13
N LYS A 106 6.70 1.44 15.96
CA LYS A 106 5.91 1.33 14.73
C LYS A 106 6.70 1.78 13.50
N THR A 107 7.37 2.92 13.58
CA THR A 107 8.13 3.50 12.47
C THR A 107 9.31 2.61 12.08
N LEU A 108 10.05 2.09 13.07
CA LEU A 108 11.15 1.15 12.83
C LEU A 108 10.66 -0.18 12.24
N LEU A 109 9.48 -0.66 12.64
CA LEU A 109 8.87 -1.87 12.07
C LEU A 109 8.49 -1.67 10.59
N HIS A 110 7.89 -0.54 10.25
CA HIS A 110 7.49 -0.24 8.87
C HIS A 110 8.68 0.01 7.94
N ALA A 111 9.78 0.58 8.46
CA ALA A 111 11.02 0.77 7.71
C ALA A 111 11.86 -0.51 7.58
N ASN A 112 11.48 -1.61 8.25
CA ASN A 112 12.31 -2.80 8.35
C ASN A 112 12.32 -3.64 7.05
N PRO A 113 13.49 -4.13 6.59
CA PRO A 113 13.57 -4.95 5.39
C PRO A 113 12.89 -6.32 5.50
N MET A 114 12.54 -6.78 6.71
CA MET A 114 11.80 -8.04 6.91
C MET A 114 10.42 -8.05 6.23
N ILE A 115 9.86 -6.88 5.85
CA ILE A 115 8.64 -6.79 5.03
C ILE A 115 8.82 -7.43 3.63
N LEU A 116 10.06 -7.51 3.13
CA LEU A 116 10.39 -8.20 1.87
C LEU A 116 10.35 -9.73 2.01
N PHE A 117 10.37 -10.24 3.25
CA PHE A 117 10.30 -11.66 3.58
C PHE A 117 8.86 -12.14 3.84
N VAL A 118 7.84 -11.33 3.56
CA VAL A 118 6.44 -11.76 3.67
C VAL A 118 6.17 -12.99 2.79
N GLY A 119 5.58 -14.02 3.40
CA GLY A 119 5.44 -15.36 2.80
C GLY A 119 6.65 -16.26 2.96
N ASN A 120 7.69 -15.85 3.69
CA ASN A 120 8.87 -16.66 4.03
C ASN A 120 8.81 -17.09 5.53
N PRO A 121 9.26 -18.31 5.90
CA PRO A 121 9.30 -18.72 7.30
C PRO A 121 10.14 -17.82 8.22
N LEU A 122 11.13 -17.09 7.67
CA LEU A 122 11.93 -16.12 8.42
C LEU A 122 11.10 -14.98 8.99
N TYR A 123 10.05 -14.55 8.28
CA TYR A 123 9.16 -13.49 8.76
C TYR A 123 8.39 -13.93 10.02
N VAL A 124 8.02 -15.20 10.12
CA VAL A 124 7.41 -15.77 11.34
C VAL A 124 8.39 -15.73 12.51
N LEU A 125 9.67 -16.06 12.29
CA LEU A 125 10.70 -15.98 13.34
C LEU A 125 10.89 -14.54 13.83
N TYR A 126 10.88 -13.58 12.91
CA TYR A 126 10.98 -12.16 13.23
C TYR A 126 9.80 -11.67 14.09
N LEU A 127 8.56 -12.02 13.71
CA LEU A 127 7.38 -11.67 14.52
C LEU A 127 7.40 -12.32 15.91
N ARG A 128 7.91 -13.56 16.03
CA ARG A 128 8.13 -14.20 17.33
C ARG A 128 9.18 -13.47 18.18
N ALA A 129 10.28 -13.01 17.58
CA ALA A 129 11.30 -12.23 18.27
C ALA A 129 10.74 -10.90 18.80
N LEU A 130 9.76 -10.32 18.11
CA LEU A 130 9.01 -9.15 18.57
C LEU A 130 7.99 -9.48 19.68
N GLY A 131 7.71 -10.75 19.96
CA GLY A 131 6.83 -11.20 21.05
C GLY A 131 5.52 -11.85 20.61
N ALA A 132 5.23 -11.96 19.30
CA ALA A 132 4.02 -12.62 18.82
C ALA A 132 4.05 -14.13 19.09
N ARG A 133 2.90 -14.69 19.46
CA ARG A 133 2.76 -16.13 19.75
C ARG A 133 2.29 -16.85 18.49
N ILE A 134 3.21 -17.36 17.70
CA ILE A 134 2.89 -17.98 16.40
C ILE A 134 3.21 -19.48 16.43
N GLY A 135 2.21 -20.32 16.12
CA GLY A 135 2.31 -21.77 16.04
C GLY A 135 3.15 -22.28 14.88
N LYS A 136 3.22 -23.61 14.72
CA LYS A 136 3.96 -24.26 13.62
C LYS A 136 3.17 -24.14 12.31
N ASN A 137 3.86 -24.17 11.17
CA ASN A 137 3.25 -24.22 9.84
C ASN A 137 2.31 -23.05 9.46
N VAL A 138 2.47 -21.89 10.11
CA VAL A 138 1.71 -20.67 9.77
C VAL A 138 2.24 -20.04 8.49
N THR A 139 1.33 -19.52 7.65
CA THR A 139 1.63 -18.82 6.40
C THR A 139 1.06 -17.41 6.46
N ILE A 140 1.92 -16.38 6.49
CA ILE A 140 1.53 -14.97 6.53
C ILE A 140 1.95 -14.30 5.23
N LEU A 141 0.96 -13.82 4.45
CA LEU A 141 1.15 -13.20 3.13
C LEU A 141 0.84 -11.70 3.11
N THR A 142 0.29 -11.14 4.20
CA THR A 142 0.08 -9.69 4.35
C THR A 142 1.37 -8.96 4.68
N ARG A 143 1.50 -7.76 4.09
CA ARG A 143 2.58 -6.80 4.36
C ARG A 143 2.26 -5.87 5.54
N THR A 144 1.03 -5.91 6.06
CA THR A 144 0.65 -5.16 7.26
C THR A 144 1.31 -5.80 8.49
N VAL A 145 2.30 -5.12 9.06
CA VAL A 145 3.06 -5.62 10.21
C VAL A 145 2.27 -5.36 11.50
N PRO A 146 1.99 -6.37 12.34
CA PRO A 146 1.40 -6.14 13.66
C PRO A 146 2.38 -5.34 14.53
N VAL A 147 1.93 -4.22 15.10
CA VAL A 147 2.77 -3.36 15.95
C VAL A 147 2.77 -3.87 17.39
N CYS A 148 1.59 -4.20 17.92
CA CYS A 148 1.42 -4.72 19.27
C CYS A 148 1.56 -6.25 19.29
N THR A 149 2.74 -6.73 18.89
CA THR A 149 3.03 -8.15 18.65
C THR A 149 2.71 -9.08 19.81
N ASP A 150 2.96 -8.73 21.07
CA ASP A 150 2.64 -9.61 22.23
C ASP A 150 1.14 -9.84 22.43
N LEU A 151 0.28 -9.05 21.78
CA LEU A 151 -1.17 -9.18 21.81
C LEU A 151 -1.72 -10.03 20.65
N VAL A 152 -0.84 -10.47 19.74
CA VAL A 152 -1.21 -11.30 18.59
C VAL A 152 -0.82 -12.76 18.86
N SER A 153 -1.82 -13.64 18.84
CA SER A 153 -1.67 -15.08 18.93
C SER A 153 -2.20 -15.74 17.67
N ILE A 154 -1.41 -16.62 17.06
CA ILE A 154 -1.73 -17.31 15.82
C ILE A 154 -1.45 -18.80 16.01
N GLY A 155 -2.48 -19.63 15.95
CA GLY A 155 -2.38 -21.08 16.08
C GLY A 155 -1.65 -21.74 14.90
N SER A 156 -1.32 -23.01 15.06
CA SER A 156 -0.58 -23.76 14.04
C SER A 156 -1.44 -23.97 12.79
N GLY A 157 -0.83 -23.97 11.61
CA GLY A 157 -1.56 -24.21 10.34
C GLY A 157 -2.42 -23.04 9.86
N THR A 158 -2.37 -21.88 10.51
CA THR A 158 -3.17 -20.72 10.10
C THR A 158 -2.61 -20.03 8.86
N VAL A 159 -3.51 -19.55 7.99
CA VAL A 159 -3.20 -18.84 6.74
C VAL A 159 -3.78 -17.43 6.78
N ILE A 160 -2.93 -16.43 6.56
CA ILE A 160 -3.30 -15.02 6.47
C ILE A 160 -2.96 -14.51 5.08
N ARG A 161 -3.96 -14.15 4.29
CA ARG A 161 -3.81 -13.66 2.91
C ARG A 161 -3.24 -12.24 2.89
N LYS A 162 -2.88 -11.75 1.68
CA LYS A 162 -2.34 -10.40 1.50
C LYS A 162 -3.39 -9.33 1.85
N ASP A 163 -2.94 -8.11 2.08
CA ASP A 163 -3.78 -6.93 2.34
C ASP A 163 -4.75 -7.06 3.52
N ALA A 164 -4.57 -8.06 4.39
CA ALA A 164 -5.30 -8.18 5.65
C ALA A 164 -4.68 -7.27 6.73
N PHE A 165 -5.52 -6.60 7.52
CA PHE A 165 -5.12 -5.78 8.66
C PHE A 165 -5.24 -6.57 9.97
N LEU A 166 -4.14 -6.64 10.72
CA LEU A 166 -4.02 -7.31 12.03
C LEU A 166 -3.10 -6.52 12.98
N LEU A 167 -3.34 -5.22 13.09
CA LEU A 167 -2.41 -4.25 13.67
C LEU A 167 -2.12 -4.47 15.17
N GLY A 168 -3.08 -5.02 15.91
CA GLY A 168 -3.03 -5.14 17.38
C GLY A 168 -3.26 -3.81 18.12
N TYR A 169 -3.61 -2.76 17.38
CA TYR A 169 -4.03 -1.47 17.91
C TYR A 169 -5.03 -0.81 16.97
N ARG A 170 -5.78 0.15 17.49
CA ARG A 170 -6.55 1.15 16.73
C ARG A 170 -6.40 2.51 17.39
N ALA A 171 -6.61 3.58 16.63
CA ALA A 171 -6.76 4.92 17.19
C ALA A 171 -8.25 5.28 17.26
N HIS A 172 -8.68 5.83 18.38
CA HIS A 172 -10.07 6.23 18.61
C HIS A 172 -10.10 7.48 19.48
N ALA A 173 -10.80 8.53 19.03
CA ALA A 173 -10.97 9.78 19.76
C ALA A 173 -9.66 10.35 20.37
N GLY A 174 -8.59 10.41 19.57
CA GLY A 174 -7.29 10.93 20.02
C GLY A 174 -6.54 10.02 21.00
N ARG A 175 -6.90 8.74 21.10
CA ARG A 175 -6.20 7.74 21.93
C ARG A 175 -5.83 6.52 21.10
N VAL A 176 -4.71 5.90 21.43
CA VAL A 176 -4.33 4.59 20.90
C VAL A 176 -4.85 3.53 21.87
N GLN A 177 -5.67 2.63 21.36
CA GLN A 177 -6.20 1.46 22.05
C GLN A 177 -5.44 0.23 21.54
N THR A 178 -4.75 -0.47 22.43
CA THR A 178 -4.09 -1.76 22.13
C THR A 178 -4.95 -2.89 22.66
N GLY A 179 -5.09 -3.97 21.90
CA GLY A 179 -5.92 -5.11 22.30
C GLY A 179 -5.57 -6.39 21.56
N ARG A 180 -6.21 -7.49 21.97
CA ARG A 180 -5.78 -8.85 21.59
C ARG A 180 -6.36 -9.26 20.24
N ILE A 181 -5.60 -10.01 19.46
CA ILE A 181 -6.10 -10.73 18.29
C ILE A 181 -5.69 -12.20 18.46
N THR A 182 -6.68 -13.08 18.61
CA THR A 182 -6.44 -14.50 18.90
C THR A 182 -6.97 -15.38 17.78
N LEU A 183 -6.07 -15.99 17.03
CA LEU A 183 -6.41 -16.93 15.96
C LEU A 183 -6.06 -18.35 16.42
N GLY A 184 -7.01 -19.26 16.36
CA GLY A 184 -6.86 -20.69 16.61
C GLY A 184 -5.97 -21.39 15.59
N ARG A 185 -5.95 -22.72 15.65
CA ARG A 185 -5.27 -23.60 14.68
C ARG A 185 -6.07 -23.68 13.38
N ASP A 186 -5.38 -23.86 12.26
CA ASP A 186 -5.98 -24.08 10.94
C ASP A 186 -7.01 -23.00 10.55
N VAL A 187 -6.82 -21.77 11.03
CA VAL A 187 -7.66 -20.61 10.71
C VAL A 187 -7.32 -20.11 9.31
N PHE A 188 -8.33 -19.62 8.58
CA PHE A 188 -8.16 -18.95 7.30
C PHE A 188 -8.66 -17.50 7.37
N ILE A 189 -7.82 -16.55 6.96
CA ILE A 189 -8.17 -15.13 6.82
C ILE A 189 -8.03 -14.72 5.35
N GLY A 190 -9.14 -14.28 4.77
CA GLY A 190 -9.25 -13.81 3.40
C GLY A 190 -8.47 -12.54 3.08
N GLU A 191 -8.45 -12.19 1.80
CA GLU A 191 -7.75 -11.00 1.31
C GLU A 191 -8.57 -9.74 1.61
N LYS A 192 -7.90 -8.60 1.85
CA LYS A 192 -8.53 -7.32 2.19
C LYS A 192 -9.48 -7.38 3.40
N THR A 193 -9.17 -8.21 4.38
CA THR A 193 -9.94 -8.27 5.63
C THR A 193 -9.40 -7.31 6.68
N VAL A 194 -10.26 -6.87 7.60
CA VAL A 194 -9.84 -6.07 8.76
C VAL A 194 -10.21 -6.80 10.06
N LEU A 195 -9.21 -7.12 10.87
CA LEU A 195 -9.40 -7.66 12.21
C LEU A 195 -9.13 -6.54 13.22
N ASP A 196 -10.19 -6.08 13.90
CA ASP A 196 -10.04 -5.09 14.96
C ASP A 196 -9.43 -5.74 16.22
N ILE A 197 -9.08 -4.90 17.20
CA ILE A 197 -8.63 -5.35 18.51
C ILE A 197 -9.73 -6.08 19.27
N ASP A 198 -9.33 -6.94 20.21
CA ASP A 198 -10.20 -7.78 21.03
C ASP A 198 -11.14 -8.66 20.20
N THR A 199 -10.59 -9.27 19.14
CA THR A 199 -11.26 -10.25 18.29
C THR A 199 -10.66 -11.64 18.44
N ALA A 200 -11.46 -12.67 18.18
CA ALA A 200 -11.01 -14.06 18.23
C ALA A 200 -11.57 -14.91 17.08
N MET A 201 -10.83 -15.96 16.71
CA MET A 201 -11.27 -16.99 15.77
C MET A 201 -10.88 -18.35 16.34
N GLY A 202 -11.86 -19.24 16.51
CA GLY A 202 -11.66 -20.60 16.99
C GLY A 202 -10.90 -21.49 15.99
N ASP A 203 -10.54 -22.69 16.41
CA ASP A 203 -9.83 -23.64 15.54
C ASP A 203 -10.63 -23.99 14.29
N GLY A 204 -9.99 -23.99 13.11
CA GLY A 204 -10.61 -24.28 11.82
C GLY A 204 -11.56 -23.20 11.31
N ALA A 205 -11.66 -22.05 12.00
CA ALA A 205 -12.53 -20.96 11.60
C ALA A 205 -12.04 -20.27 10.32
N GLN A 206 -12.97 -19.78 9.50
CA GLN A 206 -12.67 -19.13 8.23
C GLN A 206 -13.34 -17.76 8.13
N LEU A 207 -12.60 -16.76 7.65
CA LEU A 207 -13.10 -15.43 7.32
C LEU A 207 -12.89 -15.16 5.81
N GLY A 208 -13.96 -14.85 5.09
CA GLY A 208 -13.96 -14.53 3.66
C GLY A 208 -13.16 -13.28 3.29
N HIS A 209 -12.97 -13.01 2.00
CA HIS A 209 -12.33 -11.76 1.54
C HIS A 209 -13.24 -10.55 1.79
N ALA A 210 -12.65 -9.34 1.78
CA ALA A 210 -13.37 -8.08 1.96
C ALA A 210 -14.30 -8.06 3.19
N SER A 211 -13.87 -8.72 4.28
CA SER A 211 -14.66 -8.95 5.48
C SER A 211 -14.02 -8.30 6.71
N ALA A 212 -14.80 -7.98 7.73
CA ALA A 212 -14.30 -7.31 8.93
C ALA A 212 -14.82 -7.95 10.22
N LEU A 213 -13.89 -8.22 11.15
CA LEU A 213 -14.22 -8.56 12.53
C LEU A 213 -14.11 -7.31 13.39
N TYR A 214 -15.23 -6.93 13.98
CA TYR A 214 -15.33 -5.80 14.90
C TYR A 214 -14.97 -6.22 16.32
N ARG A 215 -14.57 -5.22 17.12
CA ARG A 215 -14.19 -5.43 18.51
C ARG A 215 -15.24 -6.24 19.27
N GLY A 216 -14.79 -7.30 19.95
CA GLY A 216 -15.66 -8.21 20.70
C GLY A 216 -16.30 -9.33 19.87
N GLN A 217 -16.16 -9.33 18.54
CA GLN A 217 -16.60 -10.45 17.71
C GLN A 217 -15.65 -11.63 17.82
N GLU A 218 -16.25 -12.82 17.87
CA GLU A 218 -15.55 -14.10 17.85
C GLU A 218 -16.20 -15.03 16.82
N ILE A 219 -15.39 -15.63 15.96
CA ILE A 219 -15.85 -16.70 15.06
C ILE A 219 -15.66 -18.04 15.80
N PRO A 220 -16.74 -18.82 16.03
CA PRO A 220 -16.63 -20.13 16.66
C PRO A 220 -15.73 -21.11 15.89
N ALA A 221 -15.22 -22.13 16.59
CA ALA A 221 -14.41 -23.18 15.96
C ALA A 221 -15.16 -23.88 14.81
N GLY A 222 -14.49 -24.07 13.68
CA GLY A 222 -15.03 -24.66 12.45
C GLY A 222 -16.06 -23.81 11.71
N ALA A 223 -16.48 -22.67 12.27
CA ALA A 223 -17.45 -21.79 11.63
C ALA A 223 -16.80 -20.97 10.50
N ARG A 224 -17.63 -20.54 9.54
CA ARG A 224 -17.21 -19.79 8.35
C ARG A 224 -18.04 -18.51 8.31
N TRP A 225 -17.38 -17.37 8.27
CA TRP A 225 -18.02 -16.06 8.28
C TRP A 225 -17.48 -15.20 7.12
N HIS A 226 -18.26 -14.23 6.67
CA HIS A 226 -17.87 -13.23 5.68
C HIS A 226 -18.67 -11.94 5.88
N GLY A 227 -18.28 -10.83 5.24
CA GLY A 227 -19.01 -9.57 5.36
C GLY A 227 -18.33 -8.55 6.27
N SER A 228 -18.82 -7.32 6.24
CA SER A 228 -18.41 -6.19 7.05
C SER A 228 -19.68 -5.50 7.57
N PRO A 229 -20.10 -5.75 8.83
CA PRO A 229 -19.51 -6.70 9.79
C PRO A 229 -19.63 -8.16 9.33
N ALA A 230 -18.75 -9.03 9.85
CA ALA A 230 -18.76 -10.43 9.49
C ALA A 230 -20.00 -11.15 10.05
N GLU A 231 -20.61 -11.99 9.22
CA GLU A 231 -21.78 -12.84 9.51
C GLU A 231 -21.56 -14.29 9.03
N PRO A 232 -22.27 -15.29 9.60
CA PRO A 232 -22.11 -16.69 9.23
C PRO A 232 -22.41 -17.01 7.76
N THR A 233 -21.68 -17.97 7.19
CA THR A 233 -21.83 -18.45 5.81
C THR A 233 -21.56 -19.94 5.69
N GLN A 234 -21.94 -20.54 4.56
CA GLN A 234 -21.63 -21.93 4.21
C GLN A 234 -20.42 -22.06 3.28
N VAL A 235 -19.96 -20.95 2.69
CA VAL A 235 -18.88 -20.94 1.68
C VAL A 235 -17.56 -21.45 2.26
N ASP A 236 -16.95 -22.44 1.61
CA ASP A 236 -15.59 -22.86 1.94
C ASP A 236 -14.56 -21.94 1.29
N HIS A 237 -13.81 -21.20 2.10
CA HIS A 237 -12.78 -20.29 1.64
C HIS A 237 -11.43 -21.00 1.44
N VAL A 238 -11.24 -22.20 1.98
CA VAL A 238 -10.03 -23.02 1.77
C VAL A 238 -10.25 -24.00 0.63
N ARG A 239 -9.96 -23.56 -0.60
CA ARG A 239 -10.29 -24.32 -1.82
C ARG A 239 -9.17 -25.18 -2.41
N VAL A 240 -7.99 -25.20 -1.77
CA VAL A 240 -6.83 -25.98 -2.22
C VAL A 240 -6.51 -27.12 -1.26
N PRO A 241 -6.33 -28.37 -1.75
CA PRO A 241 -6.03 -29.49 -0.88
C PRO A 241 -4.60 -29.39 -0.32
N PRO A 242 -4.33 -29.93 0.88
CA PRO A 242 -3.01 -29.91 1.48
C PRO A 242 -1.99 -30.71 0.66
N ALA A 243 -0.71 -30.36 0.79
CA ALA A 243 0.40 -31.09 0.17
C ALA A 243 1.50 -31.36 1.21
N ARG A 244 2.41 -32.30 0.91
CA ARG A 244 3.53 -32.60 1.80
C ARG A 244 4.47 -31.40 1.94
N CYS A 245 4.40 -30.74 3.10
CA CYS A 245 5.25 -29.60 3.44
C CYS A 245 5.82 -29.76 4.86
N GLY A 246 6.97 -30.43 4.98
CA GLY A 246 7.63 -30.69 6.26
C GLY A 246 8.44 -29.49 6.79
N THR A 247 8.81 -29.54 8.07
CA THR A 247 9.64 -28.52 8.73
C THR A 247 10.98 -28.32 8.03
N LEU A 248 11.63 -29.41 7.57
CA LEU A 248 12.91 -29.33 6.86
C LEU A 248 12.79 -28.50 5.58
N ARG A 249 11.70 -28.64 4.83
CA ARG A 249 11.45 -27.87 3.60
C ARG A 249 11.34 -26.37 3.89
N ARG A 250 10.62 -26.00 4.95
CA ARG A 250 10.50 -24.60 5.40
C ARG A 250 11.85 -24.03 5.85
N ALA A 251 12.58 -24.79 6.66
CA ALA A 251 13.90 -24.40 7.15
C ALA A 251 14.89 -24.23 5.99
N ALA A 252 14.94 -25.19 5.07
CA ALA A 252 15.77 -25.12 3.87
C ALA A 252 15.41 -23.91 3.01
N PHE A 253 14.12 -23.64 2.78
CA PHE A 253 13.70 -22.46 2.01
C PHE A 253 14.12 -21.15 2.67
N GLY A 254 13.94 -21.03 3.99
CA GLY A 254 14.42 -19.88 4.75
C GLY A 254 15.94 -19.72 4.64
N LEU A 255 16.69 -20.81 4.85
CA LEU A 255 18.14 -20.81 4.71
C LEU A 255 18.59 -20.43 3.30
N THR A 256 18.01 -21.02 2.25
CA THR A 256 18.31 -20.66 0.85
C THR A 256 18.02 -19.19 0.58
N SER A 257 16.94 -18.64 1.15
CA SER A 257 16.63 -17.21 1.01
C SER A 257 17.69 -16.32 1.68
N LEU A 258 18.17 -16.71 2.87
CA LEU A 258 19.29 -16.01 3.53
C LEU A 258 20.58 -16.15 2.74
N LEU A 259 20.91 -17.34 2.24
CA LEU A 259 22.11 -17.57 1.45
C LEU A 259 22.07 -16.73 0.16
N GLN A 260 20.94 -16.68 -0.54
CA GLN A 260 20.78 -15.81 -1.71
C GLN A 260 20.90 -14.32 -1.33
N LEU A 261 20.31 -13.90 -0.22
CA LEU A 261 20.46 -12.52 0.27
C LEU A 261 21.93 -12.18 0.55
N PHE A 262 22.59 -12.95 1.40
CA PHE A 262 23.93 -12.63 1.88
C PHE A 262 25.01 -12.86 0.82
N PHE A 263 24.94 -13.92 0.02
CA PHE A 263 25.98 -14.26 -0.95
C PHE A 263 25.74 -13.70 -2.35
N VAL A 264 24.51 -13.29 -2.69
CA VAL A 264 24.20 -12.78 -4.04
C VAL A 264 23.71 -11.35 -3.97
N TYR A 265 22.57 -11.10 -3.33
CA TYR A 265 21.91 -9.80 -3.45
C TYR A 265 22.65 -8.67 -2.71
N LEU A 266 23.15 -8.90 -1.50
CA LEU A 266 23.87 -7.87 -0.73
C LEU A 266 25.23 -7.53 -1.34
N PRO A 267 26.09 -8.49 -1.74
CA PRO A 267 27.35 -8.19 -2.41
C PRO A 267 27.12 -7.53 -3.77
N LEU A 268 26.10 -7.97 -4.52
CA LEU A 268 25.74 -7.32 -5.78
C LEU A 268 25.22 -5.90 -5.58
N ALA A 269 24.44 -5.66 -4.53
CA ALA A 269 23.94 -4.32 -4.22
C ALA A 269 25.08 -3.40 -3.77
N ILE A 270 25.84 -3.78 -2.74
CA ILE A 270 26.89 -2.92 -2.16
C ILE A 270 28.10 -2.84 -3.08
N GLY A 271 28.62 -3.99 -3.51
CA GLY A 271 29.75 -4.08 -4.43
C GLY A 271 29.40 -3.54 -5.81
N GLY A 272 28.19 -3.78 -6.32
CA GLY A 272 27.74 -3.20 -7.58
C GLY A 272 27.58 -1.68 -7.52
N ILE A 273 27.04 -1.14 -6.42
CA ILE A 273 27.04 0.31 -6.17
C ILE A 273 28.48 0.83 -6.15
N TYR A 274 29.38 0.21 -5.39
CA TYR A 274 30.80 0.60 -5.37
C TYR A 274 31.44 0.56 -6.77
N MET A 275 31.22 -0.49 -7.55
CA MET A 275 31.72 -0.59 -8.94
C MET A 275 31.16 0.51 -9.82
N VAL A 276 29.87 0.86 -9.69
CA VAL A 276 29.28 2.00 -10.40
C VAL A 276 29.98 3.31 -9.98
N PHE A 277 30.24 3.50 -8.69
CA PHE A 277 30.95 4.68 -8.19
C PHE A 277 32.41 4.74 -8.64
N ALA A 278 33.10 3.61 -8.73
CA ALA A 278 34.52 3.52 -9.10
C ALA A 278 34.77 3.59 -10.62
N GLU A 279 33.90 2.98 -11.41
CA GLU A 279 34.10 2.81 -12.86
C GLU A 279 33.40 3.89 -13.70
N VAL A 280 32.39 4.58 -13.16
CA VAL A 280 31.72 5.68 -13.88
C VAL A 280 32.57 6.94 -13.75
N PRO A 281 33.17 7.48 -14.84
CA PRO A 281 34.10 8.60 -14.74
C PRO A 281 33.50 9.87 -14.11
N ALA A 282 32.19 10.08 -14.23
CA ALA A 282 31.47 11.19 -13.62
C ALA A 282 31.36 11.07 -12.08
N LEU A 283 31.45 9.85 -11.54
CA LEU A 283 31.39 9.56 -10.11
C LEU A 283 32.80 9.38 -9.51
N SER A 284 33.67 8.66 -10.21
CA SER A 284 35.00 8.32 -9.70
C SER A 284 35.91 9.54 -9.53
N LYS A 285 35.85 10.50 -10.46
CA LYS A 285 36.58 11.78 -10.34
C LYS A 285 36.23 12.58 -9.08
N ARG A 286 35.03 12.40 -8.53
CA ARG A 286 34.58 13.14 -7.34
C ARG A 286 34.92 12.47 -6.03
N LEU A 287 35.27 11.19 -6.09
CA LEU A 287 35.73 10.41 -4.94
C LEU A 287 37.23 10.60 -4.70
N ASP A 288 37.96 11.12 -5.69
CA ASP A 288 39.38 11.39 -5.59
C ASP A 288 39.64 12.73 -4.87
N ALA A 289 40.22 12.63 -3.68
CA ALA A 289 40.48 13.75 -2.77
C ALA A 289 41.47 14.78 -3.32
N GLU A 290 42.26 14.44 -4.35
CA GLU A 290 43.19 15.35 -5.02
C GLU A 290 42.54 16.14 -6.16
N THR A 291 41.29 15.82 -6.51
CA THR A 291 40.59 16.49 -7.61
C THR A 291 40.10 17.88 -7.18
N ARG A 292 40.36 18.89 -8.02
CA ARG A 292 39.83 20.25 -7.82
C ARG A 292 38.31 20.23 -7.73
N VAL A 293 37.73 21.11 -6.91
CA VAL A 293 36.27 21.35 -6.88
C VAL A 293 35.78 21.51 -8.31
N ALA A 294 34.83 20.67 -8.72
CA ALA A 294 34.28 20.67 -10.06
C ALA A 294 33.78 22.07 -10.43
N THR A 295 34.04 22.50 -11.66
CA THR A 295 33.42 23.73 -12.16
C THR A 295 31.89 23.57 -12.16
N ALA A 296 31.15 24.67 -12.08
CA ALA A 296 29.68 24.62 -12.11
C ALA A 296 29.15 23.88 -13.36
N ALA A 297 29.85 24.00 -14.50
CA ALA A 297 29.50 23.31 -15.74
C ALA A 297 29.71 21.79 -15.66
N GLU A 298 30.85 21.34 -15.13
CA GLU A 298 31.11 19.91 -14.87
C GLU A 298 30.09 19.36 -13.87
N PHE A 299 29.78 20.13 -12.82
CA PHE A 299 28.83 19.71 -11.80
C PHE A 299 27.46 19.37 -12.39
N VAL A 300 26.92 20.29 -13.19
CA VAL A 300 25.64 20.13 -13.86
C VAL A 300 25.68 18.98 -14.86
N THR A 301 26.77 18.85 -15.62
CA THR A 301 26.92 17.80 -16.64
C THR A 301 26.90 16.41 -16.01
N ASP A 302 27.73 16.16 -14.99
CA ASP A 302 27.76 14.86 -14.29
C ASP A 302 26.40 14.52 -13.68
N THR A 303 25.77 15.51 -13.03
CA THR A 303 24.45 15.34 -12.42
C THR A 303 23.43 14.86 -13.45
N LEU A 304 23.37 15.54 -14.60
CA LEU A 304 22.43 15.20 -15.66
C LEU A 304 22.74 13.84 -16.28
N VAL A 305 24.02 13.52 -16.52
CA VAL A 305 24.43 12.23 -17.08
C VAL A 305 24.05 11.07 -16.14
N VAL A 306 24.44 11.16 -14.86
CA VAL A 306 24.16 10.13 -13.86
C VAL A 306 22.65 9.97 -13.65
N ALA A 307 21.92 11.06 -13.45
CA ALA A 307 20.47 11.01 -13.24
C ALA A 307 19.74 10.43 -14.46
N THR A 308 20.16 10.79 -15.68
CA THR A 308 19.57 10.26 -16.92
C THR A 308 19.85 8.77 -17.07
N ALA A 309 21.09 8.33 -16.85
CA ALA A 309 21.46 6.92 -16.91
C ALA A 309 20.70 6.08 -15.88
N LEU A 310 20.63 6.54 -14.63
CA LEU A 310 19.92 5.85 -13.56
C LEU A 310 18.41 5.77 -13.84
N PHE A 311 17.79 6.90 -14.21
CA PHE A 311 16.35 6.95 -14.40
C PHE A 311 15.91 6.20 -15.66
N PHE A 312 16.43 6.55 -16.84
CA PHE A 312 16.01 5.95 -18.10
C PHE A 312 16.60 4.54 -18.29
N GLY A 313 17.82 4.29 -17.82
CA GLY A 313 18.39 2.94 -17.80
C GLY A 313 17.58 2.00 -16.89
N GLY A 314 17.23 2.46 -15.68
CA GLY A 314 16.36 1.72 -14.77
C GLY A 314 14.96 1.47 -15.34
N LEU A 315 14.40 2.44 -16.07
CA LEU A 315 13.11 2.30 -16.75
C LEU A 315 13.14 1.20 -17.82
N VAL A 316 14.13 1.24 -18.71
CA VAL A 316 14.28 0.26 -19.81
C VAL A 316 14.58 -1.13 -19.26
N LEU A 317 15.52 -1.24 -18.33
CA LEU A 317 15.85 -2.51 -17.67
C LEU A 317 14.64 -3.06 -16.91
N GLY A 318 13.91 -2.21 -16.20
CA GLY A 318 12.70 -2.58 -15.47
C GLY A 318 11.65 -3.19 -16.40
N LEU A 319 11.35 -2.55 -17.55
CA LEU A 319 10.43 -3.09 -18.54
C LEU A 319 10.92 -4.41 -19.17
N ALA A 320 12.21 -4.50 -19.48
CA ALA A 320 12.80 -5.71 -20.02
C ALA A 320 12.65 -6.88 -19.05
N VAL A 321 13.00 -6.69 -17.78
CA VAL A 321 12.86 -7.70 -16.71
C VAL A 321 11.39 -8.08 -16.51
N LEU A 322 10.51 -7.08 -16.41
CA LEU A 322 9.07 -7.24 -16.21
C LEU A 322 8.41 -8.13 -17.29
N TYR A 323 8.81 -7.95 -18.55
CA TYR A 323 8.25 -8.72 -19.66
C TYR A 323 8.96 -10.05 -19.92
N THR A 324 10.20 -10.23 -19.49
CA THR A 324 10.96 -11.46 -19.79
C THR A 324 10.96 -12.45 -18.62
N VAL A 325 11.41 -12.03 -17.45
CA VAL A 325 11.66 -12.93 -16.30
C VAL A 325 10.39 -13.63 -15.83
N PRO A 326 9.24 -12.94 -15.62
CA PRO A 326 8.00 -13.62 -15.24
C PRO A 326 7.52 -14.66 -16.28
N ARG A 327 7.77 -14.43 -17.57
CA ARG A 327 7.40 -15.39 -18.63
C ARG A 327 8.26 -16.64 -18.60
N LEU A 328 9.52 -16.54 -18.21
CA LEU A 328 10.39 -17.70 -17.99
C LEU A 328 9.96 -18.45 -16.71
N LEU A 329 9.72 -17.72 -15.62
CA LEU A 329 9.31 -18.30 -14.35
C LEU A 329 7.94 -18.98 -14.41
N ARG A 330 7.01 -18.50 -15.26
CA ARG A 330 5.69 -19.14 -15.41
C ARG A 330 5.79 -20.59 -15.89
N LEU A 331 6.84 -20.95 -16.63
CA LEU A 331 7.04 -22.33 -17.11
C LEU A 331 7.20 -23.32 -15.95
N ALA A 332 7.62 -22.83 -14.78
CA ALA A 332 7.71 -23.63 -13.58
C ALA A 332 6.34 -23.89 -12.93
N VAL A 333 5.32 -23.06 -13.14
CA VAL A 333 4.05 -23.13 -12.40
C VAL A 333 2.90 -23.47 -13.35
N ARG A 334 2.45 -24.72 -13.33
CA ARG A 334 1.31 -25.17 -14.15
C ARG A 334 -0.02 -24.73 -13.52
N PRO A 335 -0.98 -24.25 -14.33
CA PRO A 335 -2.33 -23.93 -13.86
C PRO A 335 -3.01 -25.15 -13.22
N ASP A 336 -3.82 -24.88 -12.20
CA ASP A 336 -4.67 -25.83 -11.46
C ASP A 336 -3.94 -27.00 -10.78
N ARG A 337 -2.62 -27.05 -10.89
CA ARG A 337 -1.78 -28.02 -10.18
C ARG A 337 -1.49 -27.54 -8.76
N VAL A 338 -1.64 -28.46 -7.82
CA VAL A 338 -1.32 -28.22 -6.41
C VAL A 338 0.18 -28.40 -6.19
N TYR A 339 0.82 -27.38 -5.64
CA TYR A 339 2.24 -27.38 -5.31
C TYR A 339 2.44 -27.21 -3.80
N PRO A 340 3.39 -27.92 -3.18
CA PRO A 340 3.77 -27.65 -1.80
C PRO A 340 4.47 -26.30 -1.67
N LEU A 341 4.12 -25.54 -0.62
CA LEU A 341 4.77 -24.26 -0.27
C LEU A 341 6.27 -24.44 -0.04
N TYR A 342 7.02 -23.33 -0.10
CA TYR A 342 8.44 -23.26 0.27
C TYR A 342 9.35 -24.19 -0.54
N GLY A 343 9.17 -24.21 -1.85
CA GLY A 343 10.15 -24.78 -2.77
C GLY A 343 10.23 -23.98 -4.07
N PHE A 344 10.87 -24.53 -5.09
CA PHE A 344 11.13 -23.84 -6.35
C PHE A 344 9.88 -23.24 -7.00
N HIS A 345 8.79 -24.02 -7.15
CA HIS A 345 7.54 -23.51 -7.73
C HIS A 345 6.93 -22.35 -6.93
N TYR A 346 7.02 -22.41 -5.60
CA TYR A 346 6.55 -21.34 -4.72
C TYR A 346 7.43 -20.09 -4.87
N ALA A 347 8.76 -20.23 -4.91
CA ALA A 347 9.67 -19.12 -5.16
C ALA A 347 9.41 -18.46 -6.53
N ALA A 348 9.24 -19.27 -7.58
CA ALA A 348 8.94 -18.79 -8.92
C ALA A 348 7.60 -18.01 -8.94
N HIS A 349 6.55 -18.55 -8.30
CA HIS A 349 5.27 -17.87 -8.19
C HIS A 349 5.38 -16.53 -7.43
N ARG A 350 6.05 -16.51 -6.27
CA ARG A 350 6.24 -15.28 -5.48
C ARG A 350 7.08 -14.24 -6.24
N ALA A 351 8.08 -14.67 -7.00
CA ALA A 351 8.86 -13.79 -7.86
C ALA A 351 8.03 -13.22 -9.02
N VAL A 352 7.17 -14.02 -9.67
CA VAL A 352 6.20 -13.53 -10.67
C VAL A 352 5.32 -12.44 -10.05
N ALA A 353 4.68 -12.71 -8.91
CA ALA A 353 3.84 -11.73 -8.23
C ALA A 353 4.62 -10.46 -7.85
N ALA A 354 5.83 -10.58 -7.32
CA ALA A 354 6.63 -9.42 -6.92
C ALA A 354 7.05 -8.54 -8.11
N LEU A 355 7.47 -9.16 -9.21
CA LEU A 355 7.94 -8.44 -10.40
C LEU A 355 6.78 -7.77 -11.13
N THR A 356 5.61 -8.40 -11.22
CA THR A 356 4.50 -7.93 -12.06
C THR A 356 3.56 -6.92 -11.38
N ASN A 357 3.73 -6.69 -10.07
CA ASN A 357 2.97 -5.71 -9.28
C ASN A 357 3.81 -4.47 -8.87
N VAL A 358 4.73 -4.02 -9.73
CA VAL A 358 5.51 -2.79 -9.50
C VAL A 358 4.68 -1.56 -9.84
N HIS A 359 4.31 -0.77 -8.83
CA HIS A 359 3.36 0.36 -8.95
C HIS A 359 3.76 1.48 -9.92
N PHE A 360 5.06 1.64 -10.21
CA PHE A 360 5.53 2.69 -11.12
C PHE A 360 4.86 2.59 -12.50
N PHE A 361 4.71 1.40 -13.06
CA PHE A 361 4.17 1.23 -14.41
C PHE A 361 2.65 1.39 -14.49
N PRO A 362 1.85 0.82 -13.56
CA PRO A 362 0.42 1.17 -13.46
C PRO A 362 0.18 2.67 -13.24
N TRP A 363 1.01 3.39 -12.47
CA TRP A 363 0.89 4.86 -12.38
C TRP A 363 1.16 5.57 -13.71
N LEU A 364 2.14 5.08 -14.48
CA LEU A 364 2.45 5.63 -15.80
C LEU A 364 1.33 5.36 -16.81
N PHE A 365 0.89 4.10 -16.93
CA PHE A 365 -0.01 3.65 -17.98
C PHE A 365 -1.50 3.61 -17.61
N GLY A 366 -1.85 3.50 -16.32
CA GLY A 366 -3.23 3.46 -15.82
C GLY A 366 -4.00 4.74 -16.17
N ASP A 367 -5.33 4.67 -16.13
CA ASP A 367 -6.24 5.76 -16.55
C ASP A 367 -5.97 6.24 -17.99
N SER A 368 -5.44 5.36 -18.83
CA SER A 368 -5.11 5.66 -20.22
C SER A 368 -5.31 4.43 -21.11
N SER A 369 -5.45 4.62 -22.43
CA SER A 369 -5.42 3.51 -23.39
C SER A 369 -4.12 2.69 -23.35
N TYR A 370 -3.02 3.23 -22.82
CA TYR A 370 -1.72 2.59 -22.79
C TYR A 370 -1.61 1.49 -21.71
N ILE A 371 -2.56 1.43 -20.77
CA ILE A 371 -2.62 0.31 -19.81
C ILE A 371 -2.91 -1.02 -20.48
N VAL A 372 -3.64 -1.01 -21.60
CA VAL A 372 -4.05 -2.20 -22.35
C VAL A 372 -2.85 -2.93 -22.95
N PRO A 373 -1.98 -2.30 -23.76
CA PRO A 373 -0.78 -2.96 -24.25
C PRO A 373 0.18 -3.33 -23.11
N TYR A 374 0.23 -2.56 -22.02
CA TYR A 374 1.02 -2.90 -20.84
C TYR A 374 0.54 -4.21 -20.17
N LEU A 375 -0.75 -4.34 -19.87
CA LEU A 375 -1.31 -5.54 -19.23
C LEU A 375 -1.25 -6.77 -20.16
N ARG A 376 -1.50 -6.61 -21.47
CA ARG A 376 -1.24 -7.68 -22.47
C ARG A 376 0.25 -8.05 -22.49
N GLY A 377 1.12 -7.04 -22.42
CA GLY A 377 2.57 -7.18 -22.27
C GLY A 377 2.97 -7.89 -20.99
N LEU A 378 2.23 -7.80 -19.90
CA LEU A 378 2.44 -8.60 -18.69
C LEU A 378 1.98 -10.05 -18.85
N GLY A 379 0.88 -10.27 -19.57
CA GLY A 379 0.32 -11.59 -19.83
C GLY A 379 -1.18 -11.73 -19.67
N TYR A 380 -1.92 -10.63 -19.46
CA TYR A 380 -3.38 -10.66 -19.38
C TYR A 380 -4.00 -11.03 -20.73
N ASP A 381 -5.06 -11.83 -20.68
CA ASP A 381 -5.96 -12.07 -21.80
C ASP A 381 -7.12 -11.06 -21.75
N LEU A 382 -7.00 -9.97 -22.52
CA LEU A 382 -8.02 -8.92 -22.56
C LEU A 382 -9.04 -9.11 -23.70
N ASN A 383 -9.07 -10.28 -24.35
CA ASN A 383 -9.92 -10.57 -25.51
C ASN A 383 -9.89 -9.40 -26.56
N ARG A 384 -11.04 -9.07 -27.16
CA ARG A 384 -11.24 -7.88 -28.00
C ARG A 384 -11.51 -6.66 -27.11
N VAL A 385 -10.48 -5.83 -26.95
CA VAL A 385 -10.61 -4.61 -26.14
C VAL A 385 -11.43 -3.56 -26.87
N GLU A 386 -12.50 -3.11 -26.22
CA GLU A 386 -13.21 -1.88 -26.55
C GLU A 386 -12.54 -0.73 -25.79
N GLN A 387 -11.89 0.17 -26.53
CA GLN A 387 -11.13 1.25 -25.92
C GLN A 387 -12.05 2.32 -25.36
N THR A 388 -11.94 2.58 -24.05
CA THR A 388 -12.62 3.68 -23.37
C THR A 388 -11.68 4.87 -23.13
N GLY A 389 -10.38 4.66 -23.32
CA GLY A 389 -9.36 5.64 -22.97
C GLY A 389 -8.96 5.61 -21.49
N SER A 390 -9.65 4.84 -20.63
CA SER A 390 -9.34 4.60 -19.20
C SER A 390 -9.77 3.19 -18.78
N ASN A 391 -9.41 2.16 -19.56
CA ASN A 391 -9.92 0.80 -19.35
C ASN A 391 -9.58 0.20 -17.97
N PHE A 392 -8.41 0.56 -17.42
CA PHE A 392 -7.95 0.09 -16.11
C PHE A 392 -7.33 1.25 -15.32
N GLY A 393 -7.63 1.27 -14.02
CA GLY A 393 -7.03 2.16 -13.05
C GLY A 393 -5.52 1.99 -12.88
N THR A 394 -4.95 2.85 -12.05
CA THR A 394 -3.54 2.86 -11.64
C THR A 394 -3.21 1.86 -10.51
N GLU A 395 -4.20 1.35 -9.78
CA GLU A 395 -4.00 0.40 -8.68
C GLU A 395 -4.47 -1.04 -9.00
N VAL A 396 -4.02 -1.61 -10.12
CA VAL A 396 -4.32 -3.00 -10.49
C VAL A 396 -3.24 -3.96 -9.96
N GLN A 397 -3.67 -5.04 -9.32
CA GLN A 397 -2.80 -6.11 -8.83
C GLN A 397 -3.37 -7.52 -9.07
N HIS A 398 -2.49 -8.52 -9.02
CA HIS A 398 -2.80 -9.94 -9.27
C HIS A 398 -1.77 -10.88 -8.61
N GLU A 399 -2.09 -12.17 -8.45
CA GLU A 399 -1.09 -13.17 -8.05
C GLU A 399 -0.24 -13.65 -9.26
N THR A 400 -0.86 -13.78 -10.42
CA THR A 400 -0.17 -14.05 -11.70
C THR A 400 -0.92 -13.40 -12.87
N PRO A 401 -0.26 -12.68 -13.78
CA PRO A 401 -0.96 -12.03 -14.90
C PRO A 401 -1.42 -13.05 -15.95
N PHE A 402 -0.76 -14.21 -16.03
CA PHE A 402 -0.94 -15.20 -17.11
C PHE A 402 -2.26 -15.99 -17.04
N LEU A 403 -2.97 -15.88 -15.92
CA LEU A 403 -4.23 -16.58 -15.66
C LEU A 403 -5.36 -15.59 -15.34
N VAL A 404 -5.27 -14.39 -15.91
CA VAL A 404 -6.32 -13.38 -15.84
C VAL A 404 -6.90 -13.21 -17.22
N SER A 405 -8.21 -13.40 -17.34
CA SER A 405 -8.97 -13.03 -18.54
C SER A 405 -10.04 -12.00 -18.23
N VAL A 406 -10.16 -10.99 -19.09
CA VAL A 406 -11.15 -9.91 -18.95
C VAL A 406 -11.92 -9.80 -20.26
N GLY A 407 -13.25 -9.89 -20.17
CA GLY A 407 -14.16 -9.80 -21.29
C GLY A 407 -14.13 -8.44 -21.99
N SER A 408 -14.61 -8.43 -23.24
CA SER A 408 -14.73 -7.22 -24.07
C SER A 408 -15.66 -6.20 -23.40
N GLY A 409 -15.42 -4.90 -23.59
CA GLY A 409 -16.28 -3.85 -23.04
C GLY A 409 -16.14 -3.60 -21.52
N THR A 410 -15.35 -4.41 -20.81
CA THR A 410 -15.17 -4.27 -19.36
C THR A 410 -14.24 -3.12 -18.98
N MET A 411 -14.65 -2.35 -17.98
CA MET A 411 -13.90 -1.23 -17.41
C MET A 411 -13.61 -1.49 -15.93
N VAL A 412 -12.39 -1.16 -15.48
CA VAL A 412 -11.91 -1.42 -14.12
C VAL A 412 -11.34 -0.14 -13.51
N ALA A 413 -11.89 0.29 -12.39
CA ALA A 413 -11.39 1.40 -11.57
C ALA A 413 -10.18 0.97 -10.71
N ASP A 414 -9.74 1.85 -9.81
CA ASP A 414 -8.56 1.60 -8.97
C ASP A 414 -8.77 0.53 -7.90
N GLY A 415 -7.71 -0.20 -7.57
CA GLY A 415 -7.66 -1.10 -6.43
C GLY A 415 -8.16 -2.52 -6.73
N LEU A 416 -8.25 -2.91 -8.00
CA LEU A 416 -8.53 -4.30 -8.39
C LEU A 416 -7.42 -5.23 -7.88
N SER A 417 -7.80 -6.25 -7.12
CA SER A 417 -6.93 -7.38 -6.78
C SER A 417 -7.48 -8.69 -7.31
N VAL A 418 -6.82 -9.27 -8.31
CA VAL A 418 -7.21 -10.57 -8.85
C VAL A 418 -6.62 -11.69 -8.00
N MET A 419 -7.46 -12.38 -7.24
CA MET A 419 -7.07 -13.45 -6.31
C MET A 419 -7.03 -14.80 -7.04
N ASN A 420 -6.08 -14.93 -7.97
CA ASN A 420 -5.93 -16.12 -8.80
C ASN A 420 -4.84 -17.11 -8.32
N ALA A 421 -4.46 -17.00 -7.04
CA ALA A 421 -3.78 -18.04 -6.30
C ALA A 421 -4.54 -18.38 -5.02
N GLU A 422 -4.62 -19.66 -4.71
CA GLU A 422 -5.23 -20.22 -3.51
C GLU A 422 -4.14 -20.81 -2.64
N PHE A 423 -4.28 -20.66 -1.32
CA PHE A 423 -3.28 -21.08 -0.35
C PHE A 423 -3.96 -21.90 0.75
N SER A 424 -3.34 -23.03 1.09
CA SER A 424 -3.52 -23.67 2.38
C SER A 424 -2.27 -23.40 3.23
N SER A 425 -2.23 -23.98 4.43
CA SER A 425 -1.05 -23.92 5.27
C SER A 425 0.15 -24.66 4.69
N THR A 426 -0.03 -25.54 3.71
CA THR A 426 1.03 -26.42 3.17
C THR A 426 1.17 -26.39 1.66
N SER A 427 0.18 -25.88 0.93
CA SER A 427 0.14 -25.90 -0.52
C SER A 427 -0.37 -24.59 -1.11
N PHE A 428 -0.13 -24.42 -2.41
CA PHE A 428 -0.77 -23.40 -3.21
C PHE A 428 -1.17 -23.95 -4.58
N ARG A 429 -2.16 -23.31 -5.20
CA ARG A 429 -2.61 -23.56 -6.57
C ARG A 429 -2.88 -22.22 -7.24
N VAL A 430 -2.45 -22.06 -8.48
CA VAL A 430 -2.85 -20.91 -9.31
C VAL A 430 -3.93 -21.36 -10.28
N SER A 431 -5.00 -20.59 -10.39
CA SER A 431 -6.19 -20.94 -11.18
C SER A 431 -6.62 -19.77 -12.05
N ARG A 432 -7.37 -20.02 -13.12
CA ARG A 432 -7.86 -18.93 -13.97
C ARG A 432 -8.89 -18.08 -13.23
N ALA A 433 -8.74 -16.76 -13.31
CA ALA A 433 -9.78 -15.81 -12.94
C ALA A 433 -10.30 -15.14 -14.21
N ALA A 434 -11.59 -15.27 -14.46
CA ALA A 434 -12.28 -14.70 -15.61
C ALA A 434 -13.26 -13.62 -15.13
N ILE A 435 -13.11 -12.42 -15.66
CA ILE A 435 -14.04 -11.31 -15.52
C ILE A 435 -14.87 -11.27 -16.82
N GLY A 436 -16.20 -11.28 -16.70
CA GLY A 436 -17.13 -11.24 -17.83
C GLY A 436 -16.99 -9.98 -18.70
N ALA A 437 -17.72 -9.98 -19.82
CA ALA A 437 -17.81 -8.87 -20.75
C ALA A 437 -18.78 -7.79 -20.25
N HIS A 438 -18.56 -6.54 -20.67
CA HIS A 438 -19.39 -5.38 -20.33
C HIS A 438 -19.55 -5.12 -18.82
N ASN A 439 -18.62 -5.61 -18.02
CA ASN A 439 -18.62 -5.38 -16.58
C ASN A 439 -18.02 -4.02 -16.24
N PHE A 440 -18.50 -3.42 -15.15
CA PHE A 440 -17.86 -2.29 -14.51
C PHE A 440 -17.36 -2.70 -13.13
N LEU A 441 -16.07 -2.55 -12.87
CA LEU A 441 -15.46 -2.84 -11.57
C LEU A 441 -15.10 -1.52 -10.88
N GLY A 442 -15.82 -1.18 -9.82
CA GLY A 442 -15.55 -0.05 -8.94
C GLY A 442 -14.28 -0.21 -8.10
N ASN A 443 -14.07 0.72 -7.17
CA ASN A 443 -12.81 0.80 -6.47
C ASN A 443 -12.62 -0.29 -5.42
N ASN A 444 -11.37 -0.68 -5.18
CA ASN A 444 -10.96 -1.58 -4.09
C ASN A 444 -11.57 -3.00 -4.14
N ILE A 445 -11.87 -3.54 -5.32
CA ILE A 445 -12.43 -4.89 -5.46
C ILE A 445 -11.37 -5.98 -5.29
N ALA A 446 -11.69 -7.02 -4.54
CA ALA A 446 -10.96 -8.29 -4.54
C ALA A 446 -11.74 -9.30 -5.37
N TYR A 447 -11.21 -9.70 -6.52
CA TYR A 447 -11.88 -10.56 -7.50
C TYR A 447 -11.29 -11.98 -7.45
N PRO A 448 -11.99 -12.96 -6.85
CA PRO A 448 -11.47 -14.30 -6.69
C PRO A 448 -11.55 -15.16 -7.95
N ALA A 449 -10.64 -16.13 -8.09
CA ALA A 449 -10.85 -17.22 -9.03
C ALA A 449 -12.14 -17.99 -8.64
N GLY A 450 -12.98 -18.34 -9.62
CA GLY A 450 -14.28 -18.96 -9.36
C GLY A 450 -15.37 -18.01 -8.84
N ALA A 451 -15.21 -16.70 -9.04
CA ALA A 451 -16.27 -15.70 -8.82
C ALA A 451 -17.57 -16.08 -9.54
N LYS A 452 -18.71 -15.83 -8.90
CA LYS A 452 -20.06 -16.09 -9.42
C LYS A 452 -20.67 -14.86 -10.09
N THR A 453 -19.91 -14.28 -11.02
CA THR A 453 -20.32 -13.11 -11.82
C THR A 453 -20.04 -13.41 -13.29
N GLY A 454 -21.05 -13.23 -14.14
CA GLY A 454 -20.95 -13.36 -15.59
C GLY A 454 -20.83 -12.00 -16.26
N ASP A 455 -21.58 -11.80 -17.34
CA ASP A 455 -21.53 -10.60 -18.17
C ASP A 455 -22.47 -9.49 -17.67
N ASP A 456 -22.15 -8.26 -18.08
CA ASP A 456 -22.87 -7.01 -17.78
C ASP A 456 -23.18 -6.78 -16.29
N CYS A 457 -22.20 -7.03 -15.44
CA CYS A 457 -22.26 -6.77 -14.00
C CYS A 457 -21.64 -5.41 -13.62
N LEU A 458 -22.30 -4.65 -12.75
CA LEU A 458 -21.70 -3.50 -12.04
C LEU A 458 -21.24 -3.96 -10.66
N LEU A 459 -19.94 -4.08 -10.43
CA LEU A 459 -19.37 -4.40 -9.12
C LEU A 459 -19.03 -3.08 -8.42
N ALA A 460 -19.78 -2.70 -7.39
CA ALA A 460 -19.61 -1.42 -6.71
C ALA A 460 -18.32 -1.37 -5.86
N THR A 461 -17.96 -0.16 -5.43
CA THR A 461 -16.80 0.06 -4.56
C THR A 461 -16.86 -0.83 -3.30
N LYS A 462 -15.75 -1.53 -3.01
CA LYS A 462 -15.61 -2.48 -1.89
C LYS A 462 -16.61 -3.65 -1.87
N VAL A 463 -17.30 -3.96 -2.97
CA VAL A 463 -18.21 -5.12 -2.99
C VAL A 463 -17.45 -6.42 -2.72
N MET A 464 -18.04 -7.31 -1.90
CA MET A 464 -17.57 -8.68 -1.77
C MET A 464 -18.06 -9.50 -2.96
N VAL A 465 -17.16 -9.83 -3.90
CA VAL A 465 -17.53 -10.65 -5.07
C VAL A 465 -17.94 -12.05 -4.61
N PRO A 466 -19.14 -12.55 -5.00
CA PRO A 466 -19.67 -13.82 -4.50
C PRO A 466 -18.88 -15.02 -5.04
N LEU A 467 -18.80 -16.08 -4.22
CA LEU A 467 -18.16 -17.36 -4.56
C LEU A 467 -19.16 -18.51 -4.69
N ASP A 468 -20.39 -18.29 -4.24
CA ASP A 468 -21.49 -19.23 -4.17
C ASP A 468 -22.77 -18.62 -4.78
N GLY A 469 -23.82 -19.44 -4.82
CA GLY A 469 -25.06 -19.10 -5.50
C GLY A 469 -24.97 -19.16 -7.02
N GLU A 470 -25.99 -18.60 -7.66
CA GLU A 470 -26.11 -18.48 -9.11
C GLU A 470 -25.13 -17.46 -9.68
N ILE A 471 -24.77 -17.64 -10.95
CA ILE A 471 -23.94 -16.65 -11.66
C ILE A 471 -24.81 -15.41 -11.87
N ARG A 472 -24.35 -14.27 -11.35
CA ARG A 472 -25.02 -12.98 -11.50
C ARG A 472 -24.69 -12.38 -12.86
N GLU A 473 -25.71 -11.95 -13.61
CA GLU A 473 -25.57 -11.34 -14.95
C GLU A 473 -26.59 -10.20 -15.10
N GLY A 474 -26.21 -9.10 -15.74
CA GLY A 474 -27.11 -7.96 -15.99
C GLY A 474 -27.56 -7.22 -14.72
N VAL A 475 -26.82 -7.35 -13.61
CA VAL A 475 -27.15 -6.76 -12.30
C VAL A 475 -25.99 -5.91 -11.76
N GLY A 476 -26.27 -5.00 -10.83
CA GLY A 476 -25.25 -4.41 -9.99
C GLY A 476 -25.12 -5.17 -8.67
N LEU A 477 -23.93 -5.19 -8.07
CA LEU A 477 -23.64 -5.78 -6.78
C LEU A 477 -22.98 -4.75 -5.87
N LEU A 478 -23.51 -4.59 -4.66
CA LEU A 478 -23.00 -3.67 -3.63
C LEU A 478 -22.92 -4.38 -2.29
N GLY A 479 -21.98 -3.95 -1.46
CA GLY A 479 -21.88 -4.35 -0.06
C GLY A 479 -20.98 -5.55 0.21
N SER A 480 -20.80 -5.81 1.50
CA SER A 480 -20.11 -6.98 2.03
C SER A 480 -20.89 -7.49 3.25
N PRO A 481 -21.69 -8.55 3.13
CA PRO A 481 -21.89 -9.39 1.93
C PRO A 481 -22.62 -8.64 0.81
N CYS A 482 -22.46 -9.11 -0.42
CA CYS A 482 -23.06 -8.42 -1.56
C CYS A 482 -24.57 -8.66 -1.66
N PHE A 483 -25.30 -7.63 -2.06
CA PHE A 483 -26.70 -7.71 -2.51
C PHE A 483 -26.85 -7.06 -3.88
N GLU A 484 -27.93 -7.41 -4.59
CA GLU A 484 -28.20 -6.87 -5.91
C GLU A 484 -28.73 -5.44 -5.85
N ILE A 485 -28.23 -4.62 -6.76
CA ILE A 485 -28.73 -3.29 -7.08
C ILE A 485 -29.00 -3.21 -8.59
N PRO A 486 -29.78 -2.24 -9.07
CA PRO A 486 -29.94 -2.02 -10.51
C PRO A 486 -28.59 -1.85 -11.22
N ARG A 487 -28.42 -2.50 -12.39
CA ARG A 487 -27.20 -2.44 -13.20
C ARG A 487 -26.86 -1.03 -13.68
N THR A 488 -27.89 -0.26 -14.01
CA THR A 488 -27.77 1.11 -14.51
C THR A 488 -28.91 1.94 -13.96
N VAL A 489 -28.63 3.22 -13.73
CA VAL A 489 -29.63 4.22 -13.37
C VAL A 489 -29.70 5.23 -14.52
N GLU A 490 -30.90 5.73 -14.87
CA GLU A 490 -31.11 6.66 -16.00
C GLU A 490 -30.15 7.86 -16.04
N ARG A 491 -29.63 8.30 -14.89
CA ARG A 491 -28.70 9.43 -14.78
C ARG A 491 -27.32 9.14 -15.38
N ASP A 492 -26.93 7.88 -15.53
CA ASP A 492 -25.60 7.47 -16.01
C ASP A 492 -25.52 7.36 -17.54
N THR A 493 -26.65 7.36 -18.23
CA THR A 493 -26.72 7.29 -19.70
C THR A 493 -26.56 8.66 -20.39
N ARG A 494 -26.47 9.75 -19.61
CA ARG A 494 -26.40 11.14 -20.11
C ARG A 494 -25.29 11.35 -21.15
N PHE A 495 -24.19 10.60 -21.05
CA PHE A 495 -23.02 10.72 -21.93
C PHE A 495 -22.85 9.54 -22.90
N ASP A 496 -23.83 8.65 -23.04
CA ASP A 496 -23.69 7.45 -23.87
C ASP A 496 -23.50 7.75 -25.37
N HIS A 497 -24.04 8.87 -25.85
CA HIS A 497 -23.79 9.34 -27.21
C HIS A 497 -22.30 9.55 -27.51
N LEU A 498 -21.48 9.90 -26.50
CA LEU A 498 -20.02 10.08 -26.65
C LEU A 498 -19.25 8.76 -26.73
N ARG A 499 -19.91 7.63 -26.45
CA ARG A 499 -19.31 6.28 -26.38
C ARG A 499 -19.48 5.48 -27.68
N THR A 500 -20.00 6.08 -28.75
CA THR A 500 -20.27 5.36 -30.00
C THR A 500 -19.78 6.12 -31.25
N GLY A 501 -19.65 5.37 -32.35
CA GLY A 501 -19.46 5.93 -33.69
C GLY A 501 -18.18 6.75 -33.91
N ALA A 502 -18.31 7.80 -34.74
CA ALA A 502 -17.19 8.65 -35.13
C ALA A 502 -16.75 9.61 -34.01
N GLU A 503 -17.66 9.98 -33.12
CA GLU A 503 -17.38 10.87 -31.99
C GLU A 503 -16.43 10.23 -30.99
N LEU A 504 -16.70 8.98 -30.60
CA LEU A 504 -15.77 8.21 -29.76
C LEU A 504 -14.36 8.17 -30.36
N ARG A 505 -14.23 7.90 -31.67
CA ARG A 505 -12.90 7.86 -32.33
C ARG A 505 -12.16 9.18 -32.21
N ARG A 506 -12.85 10.32 -32.38
CA ARG A 506 -12.26 11.66 -32.21
C ARG A 506 -11.85 11.90 -30.76
N ASN A 507 -12.72 11.56 -29.81
CA ASN A 507 -12.48 11.72 -28.38
C ASN A 507 -11.30 10.87 -27.90
N LEU A 508 -11.22 9.61 -28.32
CA LEU A 508 -10.09 8.72 -28.03
C LEU A 508 -8.79 9.26 -28.63
N ALA A 509 -8.80 9.75 -29.87
CA ALA A 509 -7.61 10.34 -30.47
C ALA A 509 -7.13 11.58 -29.70
N ALA A 510 -8.05 12.44 -29.25
CA ALA A 510 -7.74 13.60 -28.43
C ALA A 510 -7.23 13.21 -27.04
N LYS A 511 -7.92 12.29 -26.36
CA LYS A 511 -7.54 11.75 -25.06
C LYS A 511 -6.17 11.08 -25.12
N ASN A 512 -5.88 10.28 -26.14
CA ASN A 512 -4.58 9.62 -26.29
C ASN A 512 -3.44 10.61 -26.49
N ARG A 513 -3.64 11.67 -27.29
CA ARG A 513 -2.65 12.76 -27.39
C ARG A 513 -2.44 13.45 -26.04
N TYR A 514 -3.51 13.67 -25.28
CA TYR A 514 -3.41 14.25 -23.95
C TYR A 514 -2.66 13.34 -22.98
N ASN A 515 -2.97 12.04 -22.98
CA ASN A 515 -2.35 11.02 -22.15
C ASN A 515 -0.86 10.87 -22.44
N LEU A 516 -0.44 10.89 -23.71
CA LEU A 516 0.98 10.93 -24.08
C LEU A 516 1.71 12.14 -23.46
N ARG A 517 1.09 13.32 -23.52
CA ARG A 517 1.65 14.54 -22.89
C ARG A 517 1.72 14.40 -21.37
N SER A 518 0.69 13.83 -20.74
CA SER A 518 0.66 13.56 -19.29
C SER A 518 1.74 12.56 -18.89
N MET A 519 1.95 11.48 -19.66
CA MET A 519 3.00 10.50 -19.44
C MET A 519 4.39 11.10 -19.62
N ALA A 520 4.62 11.87 -20.70
CA ALA A 520 5.87 12.56 -20.93
C ALA A 520 6.18 13.54 -19.78
N LEU A 521 5.18 14.33 -19.34
CA LEU A 521 5.32 15.22 -18.19
C LEU A 521 5.62 14.44 -16.91
N HIS A 522 4.93 13.33 -16.64
CA HIS A 522 5.20 12.48 -15.48
C HIS A 522 6.65 11.96 -15.50
N LEU A 523 7.13 11.46 -16.65
CA LEU A 523 8.52 11.01 -16.79
C LEU A 523 9.53 12.15 -16.60
N VAL A 524 9.27 13.33 -17.18
CA VAL A 524 10.14 14.51 -17.02
C VAL A 524 10.17 14.97 -15.56
N LEU A 525 9.04 15.00 -14.86
CA LEU A 525 8.98 15.41 -13.45
C LEU A 525 9.69 14.39 -12.53
N ARG A 526 9.55 13.09 -12.81
CA ARG A 526 10.25 12.05 -12.06
C ARG A 526 11.74 12.05 -12.35
N TRP A 527 12.14 12.29 -13.60
CA TRP A 527 13.53 12.50 -13.98
C TRP A 527 14.10 13.76 -13.31
N LEU A 528 13.38 14.89 -13.30
CA LEU A 528 13.79 16.11 -12.62
C LEU A 528 13.95 15.90 -11.11
N HIS A 529 13.02 15.16 -10.48
CA HIS A 529 13.17 14.76 -9.08
C HIS A 529 14.44 13.94 -8.87
N THR A 530 14.73 12.99 -9.78
CA THR A 530 15.98 12.22 -9.76
C THR A 530 17.20 13.12 -9.92
N VAL A 531 17.19 14.09 -10.85
CA VAL A 531 18.25 15.10 -11.03
C VAL A 531 18.50 15.88 -9.74
N VAL A 532 17.44 16.35 -9.06
CA VAL A 532 17.56 17.08 -7.79
C VAL A 532 18.19 16.20 -6.71
N LEU A 533 17.76 14.93 -6.59
CA LEU A 533 18.34 14.00 -5.60
C LEU A 533 19.78 13.62 -5.94
N THR A 534 20.10 13.44 -7.22
CA THR A 534 21.47 13.18 -7.70
C THR A 534 22.36 14.41 -7.43
N ALA A 535 21.89 15.62 -7.71
CA ALA A 535 22.64 16.85 -7.40
C ALA A 535 22.94 16.94 -5.90
N LEU A 536 21.93 16.65 -5.06
CA LEU A 536 22.09 16.62 -3.61
C LEU A 536 23.09 15.54 -3.17
N ALA A 537 23.04 14.34 -3.78
CA ALA A 537 23.95 13.25 -3.47
C ALA A 537 25.39 13.60 -3.86
N LEU A 538 25.62 14.14 -5.05
CA LEU A 538 26.94 14.56 -5.52
C LEU A 538 27.50 15.73 -4.68
N THR A 539 26.67 16.71 -4.33
CA THR A 539 27.06 17.78 -3.39
C THR A 539 27.47 17.19 -2.05
N SER A 540 26.78 16.14 -1.61
CA SER A 540 27.09 15.49 -0.32
C SER A 540 28.41 14.74 -0.37
N VAL A 541 28.78 14.17 -1.52
CA VAL A 541 30.10 13.57 -1.77
C VAL A 541 31.18 14.65 -1.77
N ASP A 542 30.99 15.75 -2.52
CA ASP A 542 31.97 16.85 -2.61
C ASP A 542 32.25 17.50 -1.24
N LEU A 543 31.22 17.64 -0.39
CA LEU A 543 31.34 18.22 0.95
C LEU A 543 31.84 17.22 2.00
N TYR A 544 31.84 15.92 1.71
CA TYR A 544 32.18 14.87 2.68
C TYR A 544 33.58 15.07 3.28
N GLY A 545 34.57 15.44 2.46
CA GLY A 545 35.95 15.66 2.93
C GLY A 545 36.11 16.83 3.92
N THR A 546 35.14 17.76 3.97
CA THR A 546 35.21 18.96 4.84
C THR A 546 34.32 18.86 6.08
N LEU A 547 33.13 18.27 5.93
CA LEU A 547 32.09 18.24 6.95
C LEU A 547 31.84 16.81 7.51
N GLY A 548 32.54 15.80 6.96
CA GLY A 548 32.51 14.41 7.40
C GLY A 548 31.11 13.81 7.39
N HIS A 549 30.83 12.95 8.37
CA HIS A 549 29.57 12.19 8.43
C HIS A 549 28.31 13.04 8.67
N VAL A 550 28.45 14.29 9.14
CA VAL A 550 27.31 15.21 9.36
C VAL A 550 26.60 15.51 8.03
N VAL A 551 27.31 15.52 6.91
CA VAL A 551 26.75 15.75 5.58
C VAL A 551 25.76 14.65 5.18
N ILE A 552 26.05 13.39 5.52
CA ILE A 552 25.19 12.26 5.15
C ILE A 552 23.90 12.25 5.98
N ALA A 553 23.99 12.65 7.25
CA ALA A 553 22.82 12.89 8.09
C ALA A 553 21.93 14.01 7.50
N GLY A 554 22.58 15.12 7.13
CA GLY A 554 21.95 16.25 6.45
C GLY A 554 21.33 15.83 5.11
N TYR A 555 21.98 14.96 4.35
CA TYR A 555 21.51 14.43 3.07
C TYR A 555 20.17 13.71 3.22
N LEU A 556 20.04 12.77 4.18
CA LEU A 556 18.80 12.02 4.37
C LEU A 556 17.64 12.93 4.81
N ALA A 557 17.91 13.85 5.74
CA ALA A 557 16.92 14.81 6.21
C ALA A 557 16.49 15.77 5.10
N LEU A 558 17.45 16.30 4.34
CA LEU A 558 17.20 17.20 3.23
C LEU A 558 16.50 16.48 2.06
N THR A 559 16.83 15.21 1.80
CA THR A 559 16.14 14.37 0.82
C THR A 559 14.65 14.26 1.14
N LEU A 560 14.30 14.03 2.40
CA LEU A 560 12.90 13.96 2.83
C LEU A 560 12.18 15.30 2.63
N VAL A 561 12.79 16.40 3.06
CA VAL A 561 12.23 17.75 2.92
C VAL A 561 12.08 18.13 1.45
N LEU A 562 13.13 17.99 0.65
CA LEU A 562 13.12 18.31 -0.79
C LEU A 562 12.11 17.45 -1.54
N THR A 563 12.06 16.14 -1.27
CA THR A 563 11.08 15.25 -1.91
C THR A 563 9.66 15.68 -1.60
N THR A 564 9.40 16.03 -0.34
CA THR A 564 8.08 16.51 0.11
C THR A 564 7.72 17.82 -0.57
N LEU A 565 8.59 18.82 -0.50
CA LEU A 565 8.36 20.13 -1.11
C LEU A 565 8.25 20.05 -2.64
N PHE A 566 9.04 19.19 -3.28
CA PHE A 566 8.98 18.95 -4.72
C PHE A 566 7.61 18.42 -5.13
N HIS A 567 7.11 17.36 -4.49
CA HIS A 567 5.82 16.77 -4.87
C HIS A 567 4.64 17.67 -4.51
N VAL A 568 4.70 18.39 -3.38
CA VAL A 568 3.75 19.45 -3.05
C VAL A 568 3.75 20.51 -4.16
N LEU A 569 4.91 21.02 -4.55
CA LEU A 569 5.02 22.05 -5.58
C LEU A 569 4.49 21.56 -6.93
N VAL A 570 4.84 20.33 -7.33
CA VAL A 570 4.35 19.70 -8.57
C VAL A 570 2.82 19.66 -8.56
N GLU A 571 2.22 19.13 -7.51
CA GLU A 571 0.78 18.99 -7.41
C GLU A 571 0.07 20.36 -7.42
N ARG A 572 0.56 21.30 -6.63
CA ARG A 572 0.03 22.67 -6.57
C ARG A 572 0.20 23.39 -7.91
N SER A 573 1.30 23.17 -8.63
CA SER A 573 1.55 23.75 -9.95
C SER A 573 0.62 23.15 -11.01
N LEU A 574 0.39 21.84 -10.99
CA LEU A 574 -0.59 21.18 -11.85
C LEU A 574 -2.02 21.71 -11.59
N ALA A 575 -2.33 22.01 -10.33
CA ALA A 575 -3.54 22.69 -9.87
C ALA A 575 -3.58 24.21 -10.17
N SER A 576 -2.51 24.79 -10.72
CA SER A 576 -2.34 26.26 -10.85
C SER A 576 -2.61 27.00 -9.52
N PHE A 577 -2.30 26.35 -8.39
CA PHE A 577 -2.59 26.77 -7.02
C PHE A 577 -4.08 27.03 -6.72
N ARG A 578 -4.98 26.64 -7.63
CA ARG A 578 -6.43 26.78 -7.47
C ARG A 578 -7.00 25.59 -6.73
N ARG A 579 -8.17 25.79 -6.12
CA ARG A 579 -8.95 24.69 -5.55
C ARG A 579 -9.74 23.99 -6.64
N LEU A 580 -9.87 22.68 -6.50
CA LEU A 580 -10.82 21.89 -7.27
C LEU A 580 -12.24 22.40 -6.98
N ARG A 581 -13.12 22.24 -7.96
CA ARG A 581 -14.55 22.48 -7.82
C ARG A 581 -15.27 21.18 -8.10
N PRO A 582 -16.38 20.88 -7.41
CA PRO A 582 -17.29 19.80 -7.77
C PRO A 582 -17.63 19.84 -9.26
N ARG A 583 -17.60 18.69 -9.93
CA ARG A 583 -17.87 18.56 -11.36
C ARG A 583 -18.64 17.28 -11.66
N LEU A 584 -19.49 17.38 -12.69
CA LEU A 584 -20.13 16.25 -13.35
C LEU A 584 -19.76 16.35 -14.84
N CYS A 585 -18.94 15.42 -15.32
CA CYS A 585 -18.51 15.39 -16.72
C CYS A 585 -18.28 13.96 -17.22
N SER A 586 -18.17 13.80 -18.54
CA SER A 586 -17.74 12.53 -19.12
C SER A 586 -16.23 12.33 -18.96
N ILE A 587 -15.77 11.08 -19.02
CA ILE A 587 -14.35 10.74 -19.13
C ILE A 587 -13.67 11.26 -20.40
N TYR A 588 -14.46 11.75 -21.37
CA TYR A 588 -13.99 12.39 -22.60
C TYR A 588 -13.90 13.92 -22.50
N ASP A 589 -14.26 14.51 -21.36
CA ASP A 589 -14.09 15.94 -21.12
C ASP A 589 -12.61 16.26 -20.85
N PRO A 590 -12.03 17.30 -21.50
CA PRO A 590 -10.67 17.74 -21.21
C PRO A 590 -10.38 18.05 -19.73
N TYR A 591 -11.38 18.49 -18.97
CA TYR A 591 -11.26 18.67 -17.52
C TYR A 591 -10.92 17.35 -16.82
N PHE A 592 -11.59 16.26 -17.20
CA PHE A 592 -11.34 14.95 -16.60
C PHE A 592 -9.94 14.44 -16.93
N TRP A 593 -9.44 14.62 -18.16
CA TRP A 593 -8.07 14.21 -18.50
C TRP A 593 -7.03 14.98 -17.68
N TRP A 594 -7.29 16.26 -17.42
CA TRP A 594 -6.49 17.05 -16.50
C TRP A 594 -6.58 16.56 -15.05
N HIS A 595 -7.75 16.12 -14.61
CA HIS A 595 -7.96 15.53 -13.29
C HIS A 595 -7.20 14.19 -13.14
N GLU A 596 -7.25 13.29 -14.14
CA GLU A 596 -6.46 12.05 -14.18
C GLU A 596 -4.95 12.33 -14.09
N ARG A 597 -4.47 13.40 -14.74
CA ARG A 597 -3.07 13.82 -14.61
C ARG A 597 -2.70 14.19 -13.16
N LEU A 598 -3.62 14.79 -12.41
CA LEU A 598 -3.38 15.14 -11.02
C LEU A 598 -3.22 13.89 -10.15
N TRP A 599 -4.02 12.84 -10.39
CA TRP A 599 -3.91 11.57 -9.67
C TRP A 599 -2.60 10.82 -9.92
N LYS A 600 -1.90 11.09 -11.03
CA LYS A 600 -0.57 10.52 -11.32
C LYS A 600 0.57 11.10 -10.47
N VAL A 601 0.32 12.09 -9.61
CA VAL A 601 1.34 12.60 -8.69
C VAL A 601 1.55 11.59 -7.55
N PRO A 602 2.77 11.05 -7.36
CA PRO A 602 3.04 10.08 -6.32
C PRO A 602 2.70 10.60 -4.92
N ASP A 603 2.12 9.76 -4.07
CA ASP A 603 1.71 10.08 -2.70
C ASP A 603 2.33 9.17 -1.63
N ARG A 604 2.95 8.05 -2.02
CA ARG A 604 3.57 7.09 -1.09
C ARG A 604 4.65 7.67 -0.18
N TYR A 605 5.32 8.75 -0.61
CA TYR A 605 6.31 9.45 0.22
C TYR A 605 5.66 9.97 1.51
N LEU A 606 4.34 10.21 1.52
CA LEU A 606 3.61 10.68 2.69
C LEU A 606 3.57 9.64 3.83
N ALA A 607 3.85 8.36 3.57
CA ALA A 607 3.82 7.31 4.58
C ALA A 607 4.86 7.53 5.70
N VAL A 608 5.98 8.20 5.39
CA VAL A 608 7.03 8.55 6.38
C VAL A 608 6.52 9.49 7.47
N PHE A 609 5.44 10.23 7.21
CA PHE A 609 4.85 11.17 8.16
C PHE A 609 3.71 10.56 8.98
N ASN A 610 3.34 9.29 8.76
CA ASN A 610 2.20 8.66 9.46
C ASN A 610 2.42 8.70 10.98
N GLY A 611 1.41 9.20 11.71
CA GLY A 611 1.46 9.41 13.15
C GLY A 611 2.33 10.59 13.60
N THR A 612 2.68 11.53 12.72
CA THR A 612 3.43 12.73 13.10
C THR A 612 2.59 14.01 12.91
N PRO A 613 2.84 15.07 13.70
CA PRO A 613 2.25 16.39 13.45
C PRO A 613 2.54 16.95 12.05
N PHE A 614 3.66 16.53 11.45
CA PHE A 614 4.09 16.99 10.13
C PHE A 614 3.16 16.52 9.02
N LYS A 615 2.47 15.38 9.16
CA LYS A 615 1.51 14.90 8.15
C LYS A 615 0.41 15.92 7.89
N ALA A 616 -0.17 16.49 8.95
CA ALA A 616 -1.19 17.53 8.84
C ALA A 616 -0.63 18.82 8.22
N LEU A 617 0.64 19.15 8.46
CA LEU A 617 1.30 20.28 7.78
C LEU A 617 1.41 20.03 6.27
N VAL A 618 1.86 18.85 5.86
CA VAL A 618 1.98 18.50 4.42
C VAL A 618 0.61 18.49 3.74
N TRP A 619 -0.44 18.00 4.41
CA TRP A 619 -1.82 18.10 3.91
C TRP A 619 -2.27 19.54 3.67
N ARG A 620 -1.96 20.47 4.59
CA ARG A 620 -2.24 21.91 4.38
C ARG A 620 -1.49 22.48 3.18
N LEU A 621 -0.23 22.10 3.00
CA LEU A 621 0.58 22.55 1.87
C LEU A 621 0.01 22.06 0.53
N MET A 622 -0.57 20.86 0.49
CA MET A 622 -1.29 20.34 -0.68
C MET A 622 -2.69 20.96 -0.86
N GLY A 623 -3.21 21.64 0.17
CA GLY A 623 -4.44 22.42 0.12
C GLY A 623 -5.66 21.78 0.77
N VAL A 624 -5.47 20.71 1.55
CA VAL A 624 -6.53 20.17 2.43
C VAL A 624 -6.87 21.18 3.52
N ARG A 625 -8.16 21.41 3.75
CA ARG A 625 -8.62 22.19 4.92
C ARG A 625 -8.59 21.29 6.15
N ILE A 626 -7.50 21.26 6.87
CA ILE A 626 -7.30 20.37 8.02
C ILE A 626 -7.07 21.13 9.33
N GLY A 627 -7.83 20.76 10.35
CA GLY A 627 -7.82 21.32 11.70
C GLY A 627 -6.58 20.97 12.52
N ARG A 628 -6.51 21.52 13.73
CA ARG A 628 -5.40 21.37 14.67
C ARG A 628 -5.36 19.97 15.25
N ARG A 629 -4.14 19.47 15.53
CA ARG A 629 -3.87 18.21 16.25
C ARG A 629 -4.54 16.95 15.67
N VAL A 630 -4.90 16.99 14.38
CA VAL A 630 -5.39 15.80 13.67
C VAL A 630 -4.32 14.71 13.69
N PHE A 631 -4.73 13.55 14.16
CA PHE A 631 -3.93 12.34 14.12
C PHE A 631 -4.22 11.59 12.82
N ASP A 632 -3.20 11.40 11.98
CA ASP A 632 -3.30 10.66 10.73
C ASP A 632 -2.27 9.53 10.69
N ASP A 633 -2.74 8.29 10.70
CA ASP A 633 -1.91 7.08 10.67
C ASP A 633 -1.83 6.40 9.30
N GLY A 634 -2.09 7.14 8.23
CA GLY A 634 -2.05 6.63 6.86
C GLY A 634 -3.39 6.66 6.17
N CYS A 635 -4.14 7.76 6.35
CA CYS A 635 -5.31 8.09 5.57
C CYS A 635 -4.92 8.44 4.13
N TYR A 636 -5.70 7.94 3.18
CA TYR A 636 -5.57 8.24 1.77
C TYR A 636 -6.58 9.30 1.35
N ILE A 637 -6.13 10.45 0.84
CA ILE A 637 -6.99 11.56 0.38
C ILE A 637 -6.74 11.80 -1.11
N THR A 638 -7.73 11.52 -1.95
CA THR A 638 -7.61 11.70 -3.41
C THR A 638 -7.70 13.20 -3.79
N GLU A 639 -8.87 13.83 -3.65
CA GLU A 639 -9.08 15.23 -4.02
C GLU A 639 -8.84 16.16 -2.83
N ARG A 640 -7.57 16.38 -2.54
CA ARG A 640 -7.12 17.12 -1.35
C ARG A 640 -7.84 18.45 -1.11
N THR A 641 -8.09 19.24 -2.16
CA THR A 641 -8.74 20.57 -2.00
C THR A 641 -10.27 20.52 -1.91
N LEU A 642 -10.91 19.37 -2.14
CA LEU A 642 -12.33 19.16 -1.90
C LEU A 642 -12.62 18.69 -0.47
N THR A 643 -11.61 18.19 0.23
CA THR A 643 -11.71 17.66 1.59
C THR A 643 -11.56 18.74 2.67
N ALA A 644 -12.42 18.67 3.69
CA ALA A 644 -12.30 19.40 4.94
C ALA A 644 -12.34 18.46 6.15
N ILE A 645 -11.45 18.69 7.12
CA ILE A 645 -11.28 17.89 8.33
C ILE A 645 -11.15 18.82 9.52
N GLY A 646 -11.99 18.64 10.54
CA GLY A 646 -12.00 19.43 11.77
C GLY A 646 -10.79 19.21 12.68
N ASP A 647 -10.83 19.87 13.84
CA ASP A 647 -9.81 19.74 14.88
C ASP A 647 -9.88 18.36 15.56
N ASP A 648 -8.75 17.85 16.05
CA ASP A 648 -8.66 16.64 16.88
C ASP A 648 -9.23 15.34 16.25
N CYS A 649 -9.40 15.30 14.92
CA CYS A 649 -9.83 14.08 14.22
C CYS A 649 -8.77 12.97 14.30
N THR A 650 -9.23 11.73 14.21
CA THR A 650 -8.43 10.50 14.25
C THR A 650 -8.65 9.69 12.97
N LEU A 651 -7.65 9.66 12.10
CA LEU A 651 -7.69 8.95 10.82
C LEU A 651 -6.80 7.70 10.91
N ASN A 652 -7.40 6.51 10.94
CA ASN A 652 -6.65 5.26 11.10
C ASN A 652 -5.93 4.82 9.81
N ALA A 653 -5.01 3.88 9.99
CA ALA A 653 -4.27 3.25 8.90
C ALA A 653 -5.22 2.64 7.86
N GLY A 654 -4.96 2.93 6.59
CA GLY A 654 -5.75 2.40 5.47
C GLY A 654 -7.13 3.04 5.30
N SER A 655 -7.50 4.02 6.14
CA SER A 655 -8.71 4.81 5.89
C SER A 655 -8.58 5.61 4.59
N LYS A 656 -9.69 5.84 3.88
CA LYS A 656 -9.71 6.54 2.59
C LYS A 656 -10.82 7.59 2.55
N ILE A 657 -10.49 8.78 2.08
CA ILE A 657 -11.43 9.85 1.75
C ILE A 657 -11.35 10.08 0.24
N GLN A 658 -12.38 9.66 -0.47
CA GLN A 658 -12.49 9.80 -1.91
C GLN A 658 -13.63 10.75 -2.27
N CYS A 659 -13.30 11.91 -2.85
CA CYS A 659 -14.28 12.94 -3.17
C CYS A 659 -14.76 12.86 -4.63
N HIS A 660 -14.71 11.66 -5.22
CA HIS A 660 -15.26 11.39 -6.55
C HIS A 660 -15.82 9.96 -6.71
N SER A 661 -16.66 9.77 -7.72
CA SER A 661 -16.92 8.47 -8.36
C SER A 661 -16.66 8.59 -9.86
N GLN A 662 -16.24 7.48 -10.45
CA GLN A 662 -16.27 7.26 -11.88
C GLN A 662 -17.11 6.00 -12.11
N GLU A 663 -18.28 6.14 -12.71
CA GLU A 663 -19.22 5.04 -13.00
C GLU A 663 -19.51 5.08 -14.51
N ASP A 664 -19.20 4.01 -15.24
CA ASP A 664 -19.51 3.83 -16.68
C ASP A 664 -19.18 5.03 -17.59
N GLY A 665 -18.05 5.70 -17.35
CA GLY A 665 -17.61 6.84 -18.16
C GLY A 665 -18.19 8.19 -17.75
N THR A 666 -18.91 8.24 -16.62
CA THR A 666 -19.36 9.46 -15.96
C THR A 666 -18.52 9.72 -14.71
N PHE A 667 -17.85 10.87 -14.67
CA PHE A 667 -17.11 11.36 -13.51
C PHE A 667 -17.98 12.33 -12.71
N LYS A 668 -18.05 12.11 -11.38
CA LYS A 668 -18.77 12.95 -10.42
C LYS A 668 -17.85 13.24 -9.25
N SER A 669 -17.71 14.51 -8.87
CA SER A 669 -16.99 14.91 -7.66
C SER A 669 -17.78 15.92 -6.85
N ASP A 670 -17.61 15.86 -5.53
CA ASP A 670 -18.22 16.81 -4.59
C ASP A 670 -17.35 16.99 -3.35
N HIS A 671 -17.72 17.92 -2.47
CA HIS A 671 -17.03 18.13 -1.21
C HIS A 671 -17.28 17.01 -0.21
N THR A 672 -16.28 16.71 0.61
CA THR A 672 -16.41 15.85 1.79
C THR A 672 -15.92 16.61 3.02
N THR A 673 -16.74 16.64 4.07
CA THR A 673 -16.47 17.39 5.29
C THR A 673 -16.55 16.49 6.52
N LEU A 674 -15.49 16.47 7.32
CA LEU A 674 -15.46 15.85 8.64
C LEU A 674 -15.42 16.95 9.70
N GLY A 675 -16.37 16.91 10.64
CA GLY A 675 -16.41 17.77 11.84
C GLY A 675 -15.22 17.56 12.76
N ALA A 676 -15.19 18.26 13.90
CA ALA A 676 -14.16 18.10 14.92
C ALA A 676 -14.29 16.75 15.65
N GLY A 677 -13.18 16.14 16.03
CA GLY A 677 -13.17 14.89 16.82
C GLY A 677 -13.66 13.64 16.07
N VAL A 678 -13.85 13.71 14.75
CA VAL A 678 -14.29 12.55 13.94
C VAL A 678 -13.23 11.44 13.97
N THR A 679 -13.67 10.19 14.08
CA THR A 679 -12.81 9.00 13.99
C THR A 679 -13.16 8.16 12.77
N LEU A 680 -12.20 7.95 11.87
CA LEU A 680 -12.31 6.98 10.77
C LEU A 680 -11.58 5.69 11.14
N GLY A 681 -12.28 4.55 11.16
CA GLY A 681 -11.75 3.24 11.50
C GLY A 681 -10.72 2.70 10.49
N VAL A 682 -9.98 1.66 10.89
CA VAL A 682 -8.97 1.00 10.05
C VAL A 682 -9.61 0.51 8.75
N GLY A 683 -9.06 0.86 7.59
CA GLY A 683 -9.59 0.42 6.29
C GLY A 683 -10.95 1.00 5.87
N SER A 684 -11.51 1.93 6.65
CA SER A 684 -12.79 2.58 6.32
C SER A 684 -12.69 3.48 5.08
N HIS A 685 -13.79 3.66 4.36
CA HIS A 685 -13.83 4.42 3.11
C HIS A 685 -15.00 5.42 3.14
N VAL A 686 -14.68 6.71 3.04
CA VAL A 686 -15.62 7.82 2.93
C VAL A 686 -15.71 8.30 1.48
N HIS A 687 -16.92 8.29 0.93
CA HIS A 687 -17.19 8.71 -0.45
C HIS A 687 -17.46 10.23 -0.56
N TYR A 688 -17.68 10.73 -1.79
CA TYR A 688 -17.95 12.15 -2.05
C TYR A 688 -19.33 12.61 -1.55
N GLY A 689 -19.46 13.91 -1.33
CA GLY A 689 -20.72 14.53 -0.91
C GLY A 689 -21.07 14.24 0.55
N VAL A 690 -20.16 13.61 1.29
CA VAL A 690 -20.39 13.19 2.67
C VAL A 690 -20.14 14.33 3.64
N THR A 691 -21.01 14.47 4.64
CA THR A 691 -20.77 15.29 5.82
C THR A 691 -20.84 14.45 7.09
N MET A 692 -19.76 14.42 7.86
CA MET A 692 -19.74 13.80 9.19
C MET A 692 -19.74 14.87 10.27
N GLY A 693 -20.72 14.84 11.17
CA GLY A 693 -20.83 15.75 12.31
C GLY A 693 -19.72 15.57 13.35
N ASP A 694 -19.60 16.52 14.27
CA ASP A 694 -18.58 16.49 15.31
C ASP A 694 -18.67 15.22 16.16
N GLY A 695 -17.53 14.61 16.47
CA GLY A 695 -17.44 13.39 17.28
C GLY A 695 -17.96 12.12 16.60
N ALA A 696 -18.37 12.17 15.33
CA ALA A 696 -18.86 11.00 14.62
C ALA A 696 -17.76 9.92 14.44
N VAL A 697 -18.17 8.66 14.44
CA VAL A 697 -17.29 7.50 14.34
C VAL A 697 -17.72 6.62 13.19
N LEU A 698 -16.78 6.31 12.29
CA LEU A 698 -16.96 5.29 11.26
C LEU A 698 -16.17 4.04 11.65
N ALA A 699 -16.83 2.90 11.75
CA ALA A 699 -16.22 1.64 12.19
C ALA A 699 -15.18 1.10 11.18
N PRO A 700 -14.33 0.13 11.59
CA PRO A 700 -13.36 -0.49 10.69
C PRO A 700 -14.01 -1.04 9.42
N ASP A 701 -13.29 -0.95 8.30
CA ASP A 701 -13.69 -1.43 6.97
C ASP A 701 -15.02 -0.88 6.41
N SER A 702 -15.69 0.02 7.13
CA SER A 702 -17.01 0.52 6.76
C SER A 702 -16.96 1.40 5.52
N PHE A 703 -18.02 1.38 4.71
CA PHE A 703 -18.12 2.14 3.46
C PHE A 703 -19.26 3.16 3.52
N LEU A 704 -18.91 4.42 3.74
CA LEU A 704 -19.88 5.51 3.82
C LEU A 704 -20.23 6.01 2.40
N MET A 705 -21.50 5.84 2.03
CA MET A 705 -21.99 6.07 0.68
C MET A 705 -21.98 7.55 0.27
N LYS A 706 -22.08 7.78 -1.04
CA LYS A 706 -22.13 9.13 -1.62
C LYS A 706 -23.31 9.92 -1.05
N GLY A 707 -23.06 11.16 -0.61
CA GLY A 707 -24.11 12.07 -0.13
C GLY A 707 -24.61 11.81 1.29
N GLU A 708 -24.04 10.86 2.03
CA GLU A 708 -24.49 10.55 3.38
C GLU A 708 -24.15 11.66 4.40
N GLU A 709 -25.09 11.90 5.31
CA GLU A 709 -24.92 12.82 6.43
C GLU A 709 -24.92 12.05 7.76
N VAL A 710 -23.75 11.95 8.38
CA VAL A 710 -23.58 11.28 9.68
C VAL A 710 -23.80 12.31 10.79
N PRO A 711 -24.79 12.14 11.68
CA PRO A 711 -25.03 13.07 12.78
C PRO A 711 -23.85 13.19 13.74
N ALA A 712 -23.79 14.29 14.48
CA ALA A 712 -22.78 14.49 15.52
C ALA A 712 -22.87 13.39 16.59
N ASN A 713 -21.71 12.89 17.02
CA ASN A 713 -21.53 11.79 17.98
C ASN A 713 -22.21 10.46 17.58
N ALA A 714 -22.63 10.30 16.33
CA ALA A 714 -23.17 9.03 15.84
C ALA A 714 -22.03 8.07 15.47
N ALA A 715 -22.25 6.78 15.74
CA ALA A 715 -21.41 5.69 15.26
C ALA A 715 -22.09 5.02 14.06
N TRP A 716 -21.35 4.83 12.97
CA TRP A 716 -21.81 4.14 11.77
C TRP A 716 -20.89 2.98 11.43
N GLU A 717 -21.45 1.90 10.94
CA GLU A 717 -20.73 0.66 10.66
C GLU A 717 -21.29 -0.09 9.44
N GLY A 718 -20.46 -0.94 8.85
CA GLY A 718 -20.83 -1.84 7.76
C GLY A 718 -20.47 -1.36 6.35
N ASN A 719 -20.71 -2.22 5.37
CA ASN A 719 -20.53 -1.94 3.95
C ASN A 719 -21.79 -2.37 3.17
N PRO A 720 -22.69 -1.42 2.82
CA PRO A 720 -22.67 0.01 3.12
C PRO A 720 -22.78 0.35 4.61
N ALA A 721 -22.26 1.51 5.01
CA ALA A 721 -22.32 1.97 6.39
C ALA A 721 -23.74 2.42 6.77
N ALA A 722 -24.22 2.00 7.94
CA ALA A 722 -25.48 2.40 8.55
C ALA A 722 -25.26 2.76 10.03
N PRO A 723 -26.21 3.44 10.70
CA PRO A 723 -26.11 3.69 12.13
C PRO A 723 -25.86 2.39 12.92
N SER A 724 -24.82 2.39 13.75
CA SER A 724 -24.48 1.25 14.61
C SER A 724 -25.60 1.05 15.63
N ALA A 725 -25.92 -0.20 15.91
CA ALA A 725 -27.00 -0.56 16.83
C ALA A 725 -26.62 -0.41 18.32
N ASN A 726 -25.38 0.00 18.62
CA ASN A 726 -24.78 -0.02 19.97
C ASN A 726 -24.44 1.36 20.52
#